data_AF-A0A1S2K7Q0-F1
#
_entry.id   AF-A0A1S2K7Q0-F1
#
_cell.length_a   1.000
_cell.length_b   1.000
_cell.length_c   1.000
_cell.angle_alpha   90.00
_cell.angle_beta   90.00
_cell.angle_gamma   90.00
#
_symmetry.space_group_name_H-M   'P 1'
#
loop_
_entity.id
_entity.type
_entity.pdbx_description
1 polymer ?
#
loop_
_entity_poly.entity_id
_entity_poly.type
_entity_poly.pdbx_seq_one_letter_code
_entity_poly.pdbx_strand_id
1 'polypeptide(L)'
;MRLCDQTGRPRGTGFVADDLGTVVTGHETVDGLERVVVDVPGGPVHTAELPAITALPAQALALVRTEGLGVPPLPITTRATPAPGSYVRIHAHGWREARVLGTACAAYQATDHDHTVDGALELAIGTDGSEALRRCGAAGGPVVDAETGAVIAVLGATLHTDHRAPGLAVPLVAAAARDPHGPLAALLRRNAACAPAHGADLNLAGVVQLCAATVPPPDPRTVPRPRLARELDRFARGAGQAAAVVCAVVGPPGSGRTTELTALAARRAPAPTLHLRGTDLEPGDTSLADAVGRALRQTARTLGASHGERGAPPGNAADCLEDALPERAARVARAADRPLVVLLDGADLLPAALAHRLPLWTARSLGWLRTHGVRLVLSCGPEFWETTGPLCPVGTLHRPDEPAERLPDAVPTGELTAREAVTARERYGLAEASVAAECARHPLALRQLADVRAALPGALPGAPGRAEIFAAHTDLLCLRAARRIAAGERVRDAATVRRLALGVAGQVHLAARRCLAAANGSLDRESFDALFPRSAGWAAAVLAEGLLVPAGPGYRFGHEEIADWLQAAHVDLDTALDALVHAPTAAVLPQDPPPALSPAPDPAVPVQRARRGPDAGAGTGSDAPVRGDGHRPGYDVHRPPAAAGGADGQHVPGARVPDPTATGVQGPGPRLPGPPAPFASEPPWSGPYASGPPARSPHTPRPGGYEAVVGGQRAPAPVGPPAHADGVPEPYAGAAGAYGTAFPGGGSPPGTGGADGPGARPGRRTASHGVATGATDRPELRTDDTDSTAHVPPRCVGVVVQALLREESTRGAAVLARRLGRLVDAAWADTGPRPAAGRDVAGPGWWAARLLQGTLLRAGDARPYGGVLRQLAGRIATHPAGRPGGPDGCGGTRDFGPWFWERLRLGEDERLELFRRLLPADGPAALHGAARPRYLEAVGRRLAADPRGVQPLLCRWFTDERTLRAEPGTTVPPTVAGVAQALLYTHRDLALDDLCEALVATAHPRAAELLARLTRDEPSALCRAVDRWAHDDDRPARR
;
A
#
# COMPACT_ATOMS: atom_id res chain seq x y z
N MET A 1 -1.71 -43.16 -12.46
CA MET A 1 -2.95 -43.98 -12.46
C MET A 1 -2.80 -45.10 -13.48
N ARG A 2 -3.58 -46.18 -13.36
CA ARG A 2 -3.60 -47.27 -14.34
C ARG A 2 -4.88 -47.19 -15.16
N LEU A 3 -4.77 -47.41 -16.46
CA LEU A 3 -5.92 -47.51 -17.36
C LEU A 3 -6.08 -48.97 -17.76
N CYS A 4 -7.26 -49.51 -17.56
CA CYS A 4 -7.61 -50.90 -17.83
C CYS A 4 -8.73 -50.98 -18.86
N ASP A 5 -8.78 -52.11 -19.56
CA ASP A 5 -9.95 -52.46 -20.37
C ASP A 5 -11.13 -52.93 -19.49
N GLN A 6 -12.25 -53.25 -20.13
CA GLN A 6 -13.47 -53.70 -19.45
C GLN A 6 -13.31 -55.01 -18.67
N THR A 7 -12.27 -55.80 -18.98
CA THR A 7 -11.94 -57.06 -18.28
C THR A 7 -11.01 -56.83 -17.08
N GLY A 8 -10.62 -55.58 -16.83
CA GLY A 8 -9.69 -55.20 -15.76
C GLY A 8 -8.22 -55.40 -16.14
N ARG A 9 -7.90 -55.73 -17.40
CA ARG A 9 -6.52 -55.92 -17.85
C ARG A 9 -5.85 -54.55 -18.05
N PRO A 10 -4.64 -54.34 -17.51
CA PRO A 10 -3.93 -53.07 -17.65
C PRO A 10 -3.50 -52.85 -19.10
N ARG A 11 -3.91 -51.72 -19.67
CA ARG A 11 -3.56 -51.25 -21.02
C ARG A 11 -2.45 -50.22 -21.00
N GLY A 12 -2.39 -49.42 -19.94
CA GLY A 12 -1.40 -48.37 -19.80
C GLY A 12 -1.50 -47.62 -18.49
N THR A 13 -0.85 -46.46 -18.46
CA THR A 13 -0.88 -45.51 -17.37
C THR A 13 -1.25 -44.12 -17.88
N GLY A 14 -1.55 -43.23 -16.94
CA GLY A 14 -1.86 -41.84 -17.22
C GLY A 14 -1.79 -40.99 -15.96
N PHE A 15 -1.85 -39.67 -16.15
CA PHE A 15 -1.78 -38.68 -15.08
C PHE A 15 -2.89 -37.64 -15.23
N VAL A 16 -3.33 -37.07 -14.10
CA VAL A 16 -4.34 -36.01 -14.09
C VAL A 16 -3.70 -34.71 -14.55
N ALA A 17 -4.32 -34.03 -15.52
CA ALA A 17 -3.82 -32.81 -16.12
C ALA A 17 -4.64 -31.56 -15.75
N ASP A 18 -5.87 -31.68 -15.26
CA ASP A 18 -6.64 -30.53 -14.78
C ASP A 18 -7.57 -30.87 -13.60
N ASP A 19 -8.13 -29.83 -12.98
CA ASP A 19 -9.10 -29.90 -11.89
C ASP A 19 -10.46 -30.50 -12.30
N LEU A 20 -10.71 -30.61 -13.61
CA LEU A 20 -11.86 -31.32 -14.19
C LEU A 20 -11.65 -32.84 -14.25
N GLY A 21 -10.48 -33.34 -13.83
CA GLY A 21 -10.17 -34.76 -13.82
C GLY A 21 -9.85 -35.33 -15.21
N THR A 22 -9.34 -34.52 -16.14
CA THR A 22 -8.86 -35.00 -17.44
C THR A 22 -7.55 -35.76 -17.25
N VAL A 23 -7.52 -37.02 -17.66
CA VAL A 23 -6.35 -37.88 -17.65
C VAL A 23 -5.70 -37.87 -19.03
N VAL A 24 -4.40 -37.58 -19.09
CA VAL A 24 -3.60 -37.69 -20.32
C VAL A 24 -2.95 -39.05 -20.37
N THR A 25 -3.03 -39.71 -21.53
CA THR A 25 -2.43 -41.01 -21.81
C THR A 25 -2.04 -41.13 -23.29
N GLY A 26 -1.42 -42.24 -23.69
CA GLY A 26 -1.10 -42.54 -25.08
C GLY A 26 -2.32 -43.08 -25.83
N HIS A 27 -2.44 -42.84 -27.14
CA HIS A 27 -3.55 -43.33 -27.95
C HIS A 27 -3.69 -44.86 -27.88
N GLU A 28 -2.56 -45.56 -27.90
CA GLU A 28 -2.46 -47.03 -27.77
C GLU A 28 -3.18 -47.63 -26.54
N THR A 29 -3.40 -46.83 -25.49
CA THR A 29 -4.07 -47.30 -24.26
C THR A 29 -5.59 -47.32 -24.38
N VAL A 30 -6.15 -46.51 -25.28
CA VAL A 30 -7.61 -46.39 -25.53
C VAL A 30 -8.03 -46.91 -26.89
N ASP A 31 -7.08 -47.18 -27.79
CA ASP A 31 -7.34 -47.62 -29.16
C ASP A 31 -8.20 -48.90 -29.19
N GLY A 32 -9.29 -48.85 -29.96
CA GLY A 32 -10.28 -49.91 -30.08
C GLY A 32 -11.22 -50.12 -28.86
N LEU A 33 -11.18 -49.25 -27.83
CA LEU A 33 -12.02 -49.40 -26.63
C LEU A 33 -13.24 -48.48 -26.65
N GLU A 34 -14.43 -49.04 -26.38
CA GLU A 34 -15.65 -48.25 -26.18
C GLU A 34 -15.74 -47.61 -24.78
N ARG A 35 -14.99 -48.17 -23.83
CA ARG A 35 -15.00 -47.80 -22.42
C ARG A 35 -13.66 -48.12 -21.79
N VAL A 36 -13.17 -47.22 -20.93
CA VAL A 36 -11.89 -47.33 -20.23
C VAL A 36 -12.11 -47.23 -18.72
N VAL A 37 -11.47 -48.11 -17.97
CA VAL A 37 -11.50 -48.14 -16.51
C VAL A 37 -10.26 -47.43 -15.97
N VAL A 38 -10.44 -46.40 -15.14
CA VAL A 38 -9.36 -45.63 -14.50
C VAL A 38 -9.22 -46.10 -13.06
N ASP A 39 -8.11 -46.78 -12.77
CA ASP A 39 -7.75 -47.29 -11.45
C ASP A 39 -6.80 -46.30 -10.74
N VAL A 40 -7.29 -45.72 -9.65
CA VAL A 40 -6.56 -44.79 -8.78
C VAL A 40 -5.96 -45.57 -7.60
N PRO A 41 -4.64 -45.54 -7.39
CA PRO A 41 -4.02 -46.27 -6.28
C PRO A 41 -4.62 -45.90 -4.92
N GLY A 42 -5.24 -46.88 -4.24
CA GLY A 42 -5.87 -46.68 -2.93
C GLY A 42 -7.20 -45.90 -2.96
N GLY A 43 -7.76 -45.66 -4.15
CA GLY A 43 -9.01 -44.93 -4.35
C GLY A 43 -10.09 -45.77 -5.05
N PRO A 44 -11.28 -45.18 -5.30
CA PRO A 44 -12.33 -45.82 -6.07
C PRO A 44 -11.93 -45.99 -7.54
N VAL A 45 -12.51 -47.01 -8.18
CA VAL A 45 -12.35 -47.26 -9.61
C VAL A 45 -13.37 -46.43 -10.38
N HIS A 46 -12.92 -45.71 -11.40
CA HIS A 46 -13.77 -44.87 -12.24
C HIS A 46 -13.90 -45.45 -13.64
N THR A 47 -15.00 -45.15 -14.33
CA THR A 47 -15.26 -45.63 -15.70
C THR A 47 -15.54 -44.44 -16.62
N ALA A 48 -14.83 -44.36 -17.73
CA ALA A 48 -15.06 -43.39 -18.80
C ALA A 48 -15.58 -44.10 -20.05
N GLU A 49 -16.71 -43.63 -20.58
CA GLU A 49 -17.33 -44.12 -21.82
C GLU A 49 -16.86 -43.28 -23.03
N LEU A 50 -17.16 -43.74 -24.25
CA LEU A 50 -16.78 -43.10 -25.51
C LEU A 50 -16.88 -41.55 -25.52
N PRO A 51 -17.96 -40.91 -25.04
CA PRO A 51 -18.08 -39.45 -25.05
C PRO A 51 -17.05 -38.72 -24.17
N ALA A 52 -16.49 -39.43 -23.18
CA ALA A 52 -15.46 -38.93 -22.28
C ALA A 52 -14.04 -39.21 -22.78
N ILE A 53 -13.88 -39.94 -23.90
CA ILE A 53 -12.60 -40.30 -24.50
C ILE A 53 -12.41 -39.46 -25.76
N THR A 54 -11.40 -38.60 -25.75
CA THR A 54 -10.96 -37.86 -26.94
C THR A 54 -9.66 -38.48 -27.46
N ALA A 55 -9.77 -39.32 -28.49
CA ALA A 55 -8.63 -39.92 -29.18
C ALA A 55 -7.93 -38.90 -30.08
N LEU A 56 -6.60 -38.84 -30.01
CA LEU A 56 -5.75 -37.95 -30.83
C LEU A 56 -4.68 -38.80 -31.55
N PRO A 57 -5.08 -39.65 -32.51
CA PRO A 57 -4.19 -40.63 -33.12
C PRO A 57 -3.00 -40.00 -33.88
N ALA A 58 -3.21 -38.87 -34.57
CA ALA A 58 -2.14 -38.12 -35.24
C ALA A 58 -1.08 -37.56 -34.26
N GLN A 59 -1.37 -37.56 -32.96
CA GLN A 59 -0.46 -37.12 -31.90
C GLN A 59 -0.01 -38.29 -31.02
N ALA A 60 -0.47 -39.52 -31.29
CA ALA A 60 -0.31 -40.70 -30.44
C ALA A 60 -0.75 -40.49 -28.98
N LEU A 61 -1.74 -39.61 -28.74
CA LEU A 61 -2.25 -39.25 -27.42
C LEU A 61 -3.74 -39.51 -27.29
N ALA A 62 -4.24 -39.57 -26.06
CA ALA A 62 -5.66 -39.56 -25.76
C ALA A 62 -5.93 -38.80 -24.46
N LEU A 63 -7.11 -38.17 -24.39
CA LEU A 63 -7.61 -37.46 -23.22
C LEU A 63 -8.85 -38.20 -22.70
N VAL A 64 -8.83 -38.58 -21.43
CA VAL A 64 -9.94 -39.32 -20.79
C VAL A 64 -10.49 -38.47 -19.65
N ARG A 65 -11.74 -38.01 -19.74
CA ARG A 65 -12.38 -37.20 -18.70
C ARG A 65 -13.04 -38.10 -17.65
N THR A 66 -12.67 -37.92 -16.38
CA THR A 66 -13.27 -38.67 -15.26
C THR A 66 -13.39 -37.78 -14.02
N GLU A 67 -14.59 -37.64 -13.48
CA GLU A 67 -14.82 -36.82 -12.27
C GLU A 67 -14.52 -37.60 -10.98
N GLY A 68 -14.17 -36.87 -9.91
CA GLY A 68 -14.06 -37.45 -8.56
C GLY A 68 -12.80 -38.27 -8.28
N LEU A 69 -11.75 -38.16 -9.11
CA LEU A 69 -10.50 -38.94 -8.97
C LEU A 69 -9.75 -38.67 -7.64
N GLY A 70 -9.91 -37.49 -7.04
CA GLY A 70 -9.23 -37.11 -5.79
C GLY A 70 -7.71 -36.99 -5.87
N VAL A 71 -7.12 -36.98 -7.08
CA VAL A 71 -5.69 -36.85 -7.33
C VAL A 71 -5.37 -35.43 -7.83
N PRO A 72 -4.38 -34.72 -7.25
CA PRO A 72 -4.00 -33.39 -7.72
C PRO A 72 -3.39 -33.46 -9.14
N PRO A 73 -3.67 -32.47 -10.02
CA PRO A 73 -3.12 -32.44 -11.36
C PRO A 73 -1.60 -32.23 -11.35
N LEU A 74 -0.89 -32.88 -12.27
CA LEU A 74 0.54 -32.65 -12.47
C LEU A 74 0.77 -31.43 -13.38
N PRO A 75 1.75 -30.56 -13.07
CA PRO A 75 2.09 -29.45 -13.96
C PRO A 75 2.66 -29.99 -15.29
N ILE A 76 2.23 -29.43 -16.42
CA ILE A 76 2.79 -29.71 -17.73
C ILE A 76 3.69 -28.54 -18.13
N THR A 77 4.83 -28.85 -18.77
CA THR A 77 5.79 -27.85 -19.24
C THR A 77 5.13 -26.84 -20.18
N THR A 78 5.57 -25.59 -20.09
CA THR A 78 5.24 -24.54 -21.06
C THR A 78 6.37 -24.29 -22.05
N ARG A 79 7.51 -24.98 -21.89
CA ARG A 79 8.69 -24.82 -22.75
C ARG A 79 8.55 -25.63 -24.03
N ALA A 80 9.24 -25.17 -25.07
CA ALA A 80 9.52 -26.01 -26.22
C ALA A 80 10.39 -27.21 -25.82
N THR A 81 10.52 -28.17 -26.73
CA THR A 81 11.22 -29.44 -26.55
C THR A 81 12.51 -29.31 -25.72
N PRO A 82 12.71 -30.14 -24.69
CA PRO A 82 13.89 -30.04 -23.81
C PRO A 82 15.18 -30.21 -24.61
N ALA A 83 16.23 -29.50 -24.20
CA ALA A 83 17.52 -29.59 -24.86
C ALA A 83 18.07 -31.02 -24.78
N PRO A 84 18.72 -31.53 -25.86
CA PRO A 84 19.49 -32.76 -25.78
C PRO A 84 20.45 -32.73 -24.58
N GLY A 85 20.46 -33.80 -23.81
CA GLY A 85 21.22 -33.96 -22.59
C GLY A 85 20.48 -33.61 -21.29
N SER A 86 19.23 -33.14 -21.36
CA SER A 86 18.40 -32.86 -20.17
C SER A 86 18.05 -34.14 -19.41
N TYR A 87 18.05 -34.08 -18.07
CA TYR A 87 17.63 -35.18 -17.21
C TYR A 87 16.12 -35.17 -17.02
N VAL A 88 15.51 -36.34 -17.21
CA VAL A 88 14.07 -36.57 -17.01
C VAL A 88 13.87 -37.78 -16.11
N ARG A 89 12.68 -37.87 -15.51
CA ARG A 89 12.23 -39.01 -14.73
C ARG A 89 11.03 -39.66 -15.40
N ILE A 90 11.06 -40.97 -15.48
CA ILE A 90 10.00 -41.79 -16.06
C ILE A 90 9.46 -42.76 -15.02
N HIS A 91 8.17 -43.05 -15.09
CA HIS A 91 7.52 -43.99 -14.18
C HIS A 91 7.41 -45.37 -14.83
N ALA A 92 8.43 -46.21 -14.64
CA ALA A 92 8.54 -47.57 -15.18
C ALA A 92 8.89 -48.58 -14.07
N HIS A 93 7.86 -49.11 -13.39
CA HIS A 93 7.98 -49.86 -12.12
C HIS A 93 8.72 -49.07 -11.02
N GLY A 94 8.33 -47.82 -10.82
CA GLY A 94 9.01 -46.85 -9.96
C GLY A 94 9.61 -45.70 -10.77
N TRP A 95 10.03 -44.65 -10.06
CA TRP A 95 10.69 -43.50 -10.68
C TRP A 95 12.12 -43.87 -11.08
N ARG A 96 12.46 -43.61 -12.34
CA ARG A 96 13.81 -43.84 -12.90
C ARG A 96 14.27 -42.60 -13.64
N GLU A 97 15.56 -42.29 -13.53
CA GLU A 97 16.17 -41.21 -14.30
C GLU A 97 16.55 -41.69 -15.71
N ALA A 98 16.34 -40.82 -16.69
CA ALA A 98 16.64 -41.00 -18.09
C ALA A 98 17.16 -39.67 -18.66
N ARG A 99 17.79 -39.72 -19.84
CA ARG A 99 18.36 -38.52 -20.48
C ARG A 99 17.79 -38.34 -21.87
N VAL A 100 17.42 -37.10 -22.21
CA VAL A 100 16.94 -36.77 -23.56
C VAL A 100 18.14 -36.83 -24.53
N LEU A 101 18.05 -37.63 -25.58
CA LEU A 101 19.07 -37.73 -26.63
C LEU A 101 18.83 -36.75 -27.77
N GLY A 102 17.56 -36.52 -28.10
CA GLY A 102 17.14 -35.67 -29.20
C GLY A 102 15.71 -35.96 -29.60
N THR A 103 15.37 -35.57 -30.83
CA THR A 103 14.06 -35.79 -31.43
C THR A 103 14.17 -36.65 -32.68
N ALA A 104 13.25 -37.59 -32.89
CA ALA A 104 13.19 -38.46 -34.06
C ALA A 104 11.77 -38.53 -34.67
N CYS A 105 11.67 -38.99 -35.92
CA CYS A 105 10.39 -39.36 -36.52
C CYS A 105 10.07 -40.80 -36.11
N ALA A 106 8.98 -41.01 -35.37
CA ALA A 106 8.55 -42.33 -34.92
C ALA A 106 7.22 -42.71 -35.57
N ALA A 107 7.05 -43.99 -35.91
CA ALA A 107 5.77 -44.54 -36.38
C ALA A 107 5.12 -45.41 -35.30
N TYR A 108 3.80 -45.55 -35.34
CA TYR A 108 3.09 -46.59 -34.60
C TYR A 108 1.84 -47.03 -35.37
N GLN A 109 1.42 -48.27 -35.14
CA GLN A 109 0.23 -48.84 -35.75
C GLN A 109 -0.97 -48.63 -34.83
N ALA A 110 -1.98 -47.91 -35.30
CA ALA A 110 -3.30 -47.86 -34.67
C ALA A 110 -4.27 -48.81 -35.38
N THR A 111 -5.43 -49.06 -34.76
CA THR A 111 -6.45 -49.98 -35.31
C THR A 111 -7.02 -49.50 -36.65
N ASP A 112 -6.95 -48.19 -36.92
CA ASP A 112 -7.39 -47.60 -38.18
C ASP A 112 -6.29 -47.63 -39.26
N HIS A 113 -5.15 -46.97 -39.00
CA HIS A 113 -4.05 -46.77 -39.94
C HIS A 113 -2.70 -46.64 -39.20
N ASP A 114 -1.61 -46.69 -39.96
CA ASP A 114 -0.27 -46.35 -39.45
C ASP A 114 -0.13 -44.83 -39.35
N HIS A 115 0.29 -44.34 -38.18
CA HIS A 115 0.48 -42.91 -37.91
C HIS A 115 1.96 -42.61 -37.68
N THR A 116 2.42 -41.47 -38.23
CA THR A 116 3.76 -40.94 -37.98
C THR A 116 3.70 -39.77 -37.00
N VAL A 117 4.63 -39.77 -36.05
CA VAL A 117 4.80 -38.73 -35.03
C VAL A 117 6.19 -38.12 -35.23
N ASP A 118 6.22 -36.96 -35.88
CA ASP A 118 7.46 -36.22 -36.01
C ASP A 118 7.91 -35.66 -34.65
N GLY A 119 9.21 -35.58 -34.41
CA GLY A 119 9.74 -34.94 -33.22
C GLY A 119 9.48 -35.67 -31.90
N ALA A 120 9.26 -36.99 -31.92
CA ALA A 120 9.21 -37.82 -30.72
C ALA A 120 10.55 -37.74 -29.97
N LEU A 121 10.51 -37.64 -28.65
CA LEU A 121 11.71 -37.59 -27.81
C LEU A 121 12.33 -38.98 -27.69
N GLU A 122 13.63 -39.03 -27.94
CA GLU A 122 14.44 -40.22 -27.68
C GLU A 122 15.06 -40.14 -26.29
N LEU A 123 14.85 -41.19 -25.50
CA LEU A 123 15.32 -41.27 -24.12
C LEU A 123 16.42 -42.33 -23.99
N ALA A 124 17.58 -41.93 -23.50
CA ALA A 124 18.60 -42.84 -23.00
C ALA A 124 18.17 -43.37 -21.63
N ILE A 125 17.95 -44.68 -21.57
CA ILE A 125 17.51 -45.40 -20.38
C ILE A 125 18.41 -46.63 -20.23
N GLY A 126 18.81 -46.96 -19.01
CA GLY A 126 19.54 -48.20 -18.73
C GLY A 126 18.77 -49.44 -19.20
N THR A 127 19.48 -50.55 -19.43
CA THR A 127 18.90 -51.81 -19.93
C THR A 127 17.69 -52.28 -19.12
N ASP A 128 17.79 -52.24 -17.79
CA ASP A 128 16.69 -52.61 -16.87
C ASP A 128 15.46 -51.71 -17.05
N GLY A 129 15.66 -50.43 -17.34
CA GLY A 129 14.58 -49.49 -17.59
C GLY A 129 13.94 -49.68 -18.97
N SER A 130 14.72 -50.01 -20.00
CA SER A 130 14.19 -50.35 -21.32
C SER A 130 13.42 -51.69 -21.32
N GLU A 131 13.86 -52.67 -20.53
CA GLU A 131 13.09 -53.90 -20.31
C GLU A 131 11.82 -53.65 -19.51
N ALA A 132 11.89 -52.81 -18.47
CA ALA A 132 10.72 -52.41 -17.71
C ALA A 132 9.67 -51.80 -18.64
N LEU A 133 10.00 -50.76 -19.42
CA LEU A 133 9.05 -50.12 -20.35
C LEU A 133 8.26 -51.11 -21.23
N ARG A 134 8.90 -52.18 -21.71
CA ARG A 134 8.25 -53.25 -22.50
C ARG A 134 7.34 -54.17 -21.68
N ARG A 135 7.68 -54.41 -20.40
CA ARG A 135 6.97 -55.36 -19.52
C ARG A 135 5.84 -54.73 -18.70
N CYS A 136 5.91 -53.44 -18.31
CA CYS A 136 4.94 -52.88 -17.33
C CYS A 136 3.66 -52.25 -17.90
N GLY A 137 3.47 -52.12 -19.22
CA GLY A 137 2.40 -51.27 -19.74
C GLY A 137 2.58 -49.81 -19.30
N ALA A 138 3.82 -49.30 -19.35
CA ALA A 138 4.15 -47.91 -19.01
C ALA A 138 3.71 -46.91 -20.10
N ALA A 139 3.11 -47.41 -21.18
CA ALA A 139 2.34 -46.68 -22.19
C ALA A 139 1.49 -45.58 -21.55
N GLY A 140 1.58 -44.35 -22.04
CA GLY A 140 0.82 -43.22 -21.51
C GLY A 140 1.36 -42.61 -20.22
N GLY A 141 2.46 -43.12 -19.67
CA GLY A 141 3.07 -42.61 -18.45
C GLY A 141 3.74 -41.24 -18.63
N PRO A 142 3.76 -40.37 -17.61
CA PRO A 142 4.40 -39.07 -17.70
C PRO A 142 5.92 -39.17 -17.73
N VAL A 143 6.54 -38.39 -18.62
CA VAL A 143 7.97 -38.07 -18.60
C VAL A 143 8.11 -36.70 -17.96
N VAL A 144 8.78 -36.65 -16.80
CA VAL A 144 8.85 -35.46 -15.95
C VAL A 144 10.24 -34.87 -15.99
N ASP A 145 10.36 -33.55 -16.06
CA ASP A 145 11.64 -32.84 -15.90
C ASP A 145 12.22 -33.12 -14.50
N ALA A 146 13.49 -33.54 -14.43
CA ALA A 146 14.10 -33.88 -13.14
C ALA A 146 14.32 -32.65 -12.22
N GLU A 147 14.40 -31.46 -12.80
CA GLU A 147 14.66 -30.19 -12.11
C GLU A 147 13.35 -29.51 -11.70
N THR A 148 12.40 -29.35 -12.64
CA THR A 148 11.17 -28.58 -12.41
C THR A 148 10.00 -29.42 -11.92
N GLY A 149 10.05 -30.75 -12.12
CA GLY A 149 8.93 -31.64 -11.81
C GLY A 149 7.74 -31.50 -12.78
N ALA A 150 7.88 -30.76 -13.88
CA ALA A 150 6.83 -30.61 -14.90
C ALA A 150 6.84 -31.77 -15.90
N VAL A 151 5.67 -32.23 -16.32
CA VAL A 151 5.51 -33.25 -17.38
C VAL A 151 5.87 -32.62 -18.73
N ILE A 152 6.84 -33.20 -19.42
CA ILE A 152 7.30 -32.74 -20.72
C ILE A 152 6.66 -33.56 -21.85
N ALA A 153 6.55 -34.87 -21.64
CA ALA A 153 6.16 -35.81 -22.67
C ALA A 153 5.40 -37.00 -22.08
N VAL A 154 4.82 -37.80 -22.97
CA VAL A 154 4.08 -39.02 -22.64
C VAL A 154 4.75 -40.21 -23.29
N LEU A 155 5.04 -41.25 -22.52
CA LEU A 155 5.68 -42.47 -23.03
C LEU A 155 4.79 -43.17 -24.06
N GLY A 156 5.34 -43.52 -25.22
CA GLY A 156 4.70 -44.39 -26.20
C GLY A 156 5.43 -45.71 -26.28
N ALA A 157 4.77 -46.81 -25.92
CA ALA A 157 5.36 -48.14 -25.90
C ALA A 157 5.32 -48.81 -27.28
N THR A 158 4.40 -48.39 -28.17
CA THR A 158 4.27 -48.91 -29.55
C THR A 158 5.00 -48.06 -30.59
N LEU A 159 5.50 -46.88 -30.19
CA LEU A 159 6.33 -46.03 -31.04
C LEU A 159 7.62 -46.77 -31.42
N HIS A 160 8.00 -46.68 -32.68
CA HIS A 160 9.25 -47.24 -33.19
C HIS A 160 9.87 -46.32 -34.26
N THR A 161 11.18 -46.41 -34.38
CA THR A 161 12.04 -45.66 -35.30
C THR A 161 12.82 -46.64 -36.16
N ASP A 162 13.39 -46.20 -37.28
CA ASP A 162 14.21 -47.06 -38.17
C ASP A 162 15.46 -47.61 -37.49
N HIS A 163 15.94 -46.93 -36.44
CA HIS A 163 17.02 -47.39 -35.57
C HIS A 163 16.50 -47.76 -34.18
N ARG A 164 17.30 -48.51 -33.42
CA ARG A 164 16.88 -49.02 -32.10
C ARG A 164 16.93 -47.92 -31.04
N ALA A 165 15.78 -47.32 -30.72
CA ALA A 165 15.62 -46.39 -29.60
C ALA A 165 15.20 -47.11 -28.30
N PRO A 166 15.84 -46.87 -27.14
CA PRO A 166 15.54 -47.57 -25.89
C PRO A 166 14.24 -47.11 -25.20
N GLY A 167 13.76 -45.90 -25.51
CA GLY A 167 12.46 -45.37 -25.09
C GLY A 167 12.07 -44.13 -25.90
N LEU A 168 10.81 -44.06 -26.30
CA LEU A 168 10.23 -42.97 -27.10
C LEU A 168 9.09 -42.30 -26.34
N ALA A 169 8.99 -40.98 -26.45
CA ALA A 169 7.93 -40.22 -25.81
C ALA A 169 7.41 -39.08 -26.70
N VAL A 170 6.12 -38.79 -26.64
CA VAL A 170 5.48 -37.70 -27.38
C VAL A 170 5.59 -36.41 -26.57
N PRO A 171 6.31 -35.37 -27.05
CA PRO A 171 6.36 -34.07 -26.39
C PRO A 171 5.01 -33.34 -26.49
N LEU A 172 4.44 -33.00 -25.34
CA LEU A 172 3.08 -32.47 -25.23
C LEU A 172 2.91 -31.10 -25.90
N VAL A 173 3.85 -30.18 -25.69
CA VAL A 173 3.80 -28.82 -26.25
C VAL A 173 3.96 -28.85 -27.77
N ALA A 174 4.89 -29.65 -28.29
CA ALA A 174 5.09 -29.79 -29.73
C ALA A 174 3.90 -30.49 -30.41
N ALA A 175 3.29 -31.49 -29.76
CA ALA A 175 2.06 -32.12 -30.24
C ALA A 175 0.89 -31.12 -30.29
N ALA A 176 0.74 -30.28 -29.26
CA ALA A 176 -0.30 -29.24 -29.21
C ALA A 176 -0.09 -28.14 -30.27
N ALA A 177 1.16 -27.83 -30.63
CA ALA A 177 1.47 -26.82 -31.64
C ALA A 177 1.00 -27.19 -33.05
N ARG A 178 0.77 -28.48 -33.33
CA ARG A 178 0.21 -28.95 -34.61
C ARG A 178 -1.25 -28.56 -34.81
N ASP A 179 -1.99 -28.45 -33.71
CA ASP A 179 -3.38 -27.99 -33.69
C ASP A 179 -3.60 -27.00 -32.55
N PRO A 180 -3.25 -25.70 -32.76
CA PRO A 180 -3.34 -24.67 -31.72
C PRO A 180 -4.76 -24.43 -31.18
N HIS A 181 -5.78 -24.82 -31.94
CA HIS A 181 -7.19 -24.70 -31.56
C HIS A 181 -7.79 -26.03 -31.07
N GLY A 182 -6.99 -27.09 -31.08
CA GLY A 182 -7.39 -28.43 -30.71
C GLY A 182 -7.60 -28.65 -29.21
N PRO A 183 -8.12 -29.85 -28.85
CA PRO A 183 -8.42 -30.21 -27.47
C PRO A 183 -7.17 -30.29 -26.58
N LEU A 184 -6.02 -30.70 -27.12
CA LEU A 184 -4.75 -30.75 -26.38
C LEU A 184 -4.26 -29.34 -26.04
N ALA A 185 -4.25 -28.40 -26.99
CA ALA A 185 -3.89 -27.01 -26.74
C ALA A 185 -4.84 -26.32 -25.74
N ALA A 186 -6.13 -26.65 -25.78
CA ALA A 186 -7.09 -26.22 -24.77
C ALA A 186 -6.78 -26.81 -23.38
N LEU A 187 -6.40 -28.09 -23.30
CA LEU A 187 -5.99 -28.73 -22.04
C LEU A 187 -4.72 -28.11 -21.47
N LEU A 188 -3.69 -27.84 -22.28
CA LEU A 188 -2.45 -27.23 -21.80
C LEU A 188 -2.70 -25.83 -21.20
N ARG A 189 -3.58 -25.03 -21.81
CA ARG A 189 -4.01 -23.73 -21.24
C ARG A 189 -4.72 -23.88 -19.90
N ARG A 190 -5.59 -24.90 -19.75
CA ARG A 190 -6.24 -25.20 -18.47
C ARG A 190 -5.26 -25.68 -17.42
N ASN A 191 -4.36 -26.62 -17.78
CA ASN A 191 -3.31 -27.11 -16.90
C ASN A 191 -2.45 -25.96 -16.36
N ALA A 192 -2.00 -25.07 -17.25
CA ALA A 192 -1.21 -23.90 -16.87
C ALA A 192 -1.93 -22.97 -15.87
N ALA A 193 -3.27 -22.99 -15.83
CA ALA A 193 -4.09 -22.18 -14.93
C ALA A 193 -4.45 -22.87 -13.60
N CYS A 194 -4.35 -24.20 -13.49
CA CYS A 194 -4.75 -24.95 -12.29
C CYS A 194 -3.63 -25.74 -11.61
N ALA A 195 -2.59 -26.19 -12.34
CA ALA A 195 -1.49 -26.99 -11.80
C ALA A 195 -0.21 -26.13 -11.69
N PRO A 196 0.23 -25.74 -10.49
CA PRO A 196 1.35 -24.81 -10.34
C PRO A 196 2.69 -25.43 -10.77
N ALA A 197 3.43 -24.69 -11.61
CA ALA A 197 4.80 -25.00 -12.01
C ALA A 197 5.73 -23.82 -11.67
N HIS A 198 7.00 -24.11 -11.35
CA HIS A 198 7.99 -23.12 -10.92
C HIS A 198 9.30 -23.22 -11.72
N GLY A 199 10.24 -22.31 -11.45
CA GLY A 199 11.56 -22.29 -12.11
C GLY A 199 11.45 -22.11 -13.63
N ALA A 200 12.16 -22.96 -14.37
CA ALA A 200 12.19 -22.93 -15.83
C ALA A 200 10.82 -23.21 -16.48
N ASP A 201 9.84 -23.73 -15.74
CA ASP A 201 8.47 -24.00 -16.22
C ASP A 201 7.41 -23.11 -15.57
N LEU A 202 7.79 -21.94 -15.01
CA LEU A 202 6.85 -21.01 -14.35
C LEU A 202 5.61 -20.73 -15.22
N ASN A 203 4.45 -21.19 -14.74
CA ASN A 203 3.14 -21.03 -15.40
C ASN A 203 2.19 -20.13 -14.60
N LEU A 204 0.96 -19.91 -15.09
CA LEU A 204 0.01 -18.99 -14.47
C LEU A 204 -0.38 -19.41 -13.05
N ALA A 205 -0.67 -20.70 -12.83
CA ALA A 205 -0.97 -21.24 -11.51
C ALA A 205 0.19 -21.04 -10.53
N GLY A 206 1.43 -21.23 -10.99
CA GLY A 206 2.65 -20.98 -10.21
C GLY A 206 2.80 -19.51 -9.84
N VAL A 207 2.56 -18.59 -10.77
CA VAL A 207 2.56 -17.14 -10.48
C VAL A 207 1.47 -16.79 -9.48
N VAL A 208 0.25 -17.32 -9.63
CA VAL A 208 -0.85 -17.10 -8.69
C VAL A 208 -0.49 -17.61 -7.30
N GLN A 209 0.12 -18.79 -7.19
CA GLN A 209 0.54 -19.37 -5.91
C GLN A 209 1.62 -18.52 -5.22
N LEU A 210 2.66 -18.12 -5.96
CA LEU A 210 3.73 -17.25 -5.44
C LEU A 210 3.17 -15.90 -4.97
N CYS A 211 2.28 -15.29 -5.76
CA CYS A 211 1.66 -14.01 -5.43
C CYS A 211 0.71 -14.15 -4.23
N ALA A 212 -0.16 -15.17 -4.20
CA ALA A 212 -1.11 -15.39 -3.13
C ALA A 212 -0.43 -15.61 -1.77
N ALA A 213 0.75 -16.22 -1.74
CA ALA A 213 1.54 -16.40 -0.52
C ALA A 213 2.02 -15.08 0.12
N THR A 214 1.99 -13.96 -0.61
CA THR A 214 2.33 -12.62 -0.09
C THR A 214 1.13 -11.89 0.55
N VAL A 215 -0.10 -12.35 0.27
CA VAL A 215 -1.32 -11.67 0.67
C VAL A 215 -1.72 -12.12 2.08
N PRO A 216 -1.88 -11.20 3.05
CA PRO A 216 -2.38 -11.56 4.38
C PRO A 216 -3.84 -12.03 4.29
N PRO A 217 -4.29 -12.93 5.17
CA PRO A 217 -5.69 -13.34 5.19
C PRO A 217 -6.60 -12.14 5.55
N PRO A 218 -7.77 -12.00 4.89
CA PRO A 218 -8.72 -10.93 5.22
C PRO A 218 -9.38 -11.17 6.59
N ASP A 219 -9.63 -10.09 7.36
CA ASP A 219 -10.46 -10.17 8.58
C ASP A 219 -11.94 -10.29 8.17
N PRO A 220 -12.65 -11.38 8.53
CA PRO A 220 -14.04 -11.61 8.13
C PRO A 220 -15.02 -10.58 8.71
N ARG A 221 -14.66 -9.87 9.79
CA ARG A 221 -15.49 -8.82 10.40
C ARG A 221 -15.47 -7.50 9.61
N THR A 222 -14.52 -7.36 8.68
CA THR A 222 -14.36 -6.17 7.83
C THR A 222 -15.66 -5.84 7.10
N VAL A 223 -16.00 -4.56 7.05
CA VAL A 223 -17.20 -4.07 6.37
C VAL A 223 -16.85 -3.74 4.92
N PRO A 224 -17.60 -4.26 3.93
CA PRO A 224 -17.39 -3.90 2.53
C PRO A 224 -17.63 -2.40 2.32
N ARG A 225 -16.76 -1.75 1.53
CA ARG A 225 -16.93 -0.38 1.05
C ARG A 225 -17.22 -0.39 -0.45
N PRO A 226 -18.49 -0.49 -0.89
CA PRO A 226 -18.83 -0.80 -2.28
C PRO A 226 -18.28 0.21 -3.29
N ARG A 227 -18.20 1.49 -2.91
CA ARG A 227 -17.65 2.54 -3.77
C ARG A 227 -16.16 2.33 -4.05
N LEU A 228 -15.35 2.15 -2.99
CA LEU A 228 -13.92 1.89 -3.13
C LEU A 228 -13.69 0.57 -3.87
N ALA A 229 -14.46 -0.47 -3.53
CA ALA A 229 -14.37 -1.75 -4.21
C ALA A 229 -14.62 -1.65 -5.72
N ARG A 230 -15.64 -0.89 -6.16
CA ARG A 230 -15.92 -0.68 -7.59
C ARG A 230 -14.77 0.02 -8.31
N GLU A 231 -14.21 1.08 -7.73
CA GLU A 231 -13.11 1.82 -8.33
C GLU A 231 -11.84 0.97 -8.46
N LEU A 232 -11.47 0.27 -7.39
CA LEU A 232 -10.31 -0.62 -7.38
C LEU A 232 -10.46 -1.78 -8.35
N ASP A 233 -11.63 -2.39 -8.40
CA ASP A 233 -11.91 -3.48 -9.33
C ASP A 233 -11.92 -2.99 -10.79
N ARG A 234 -12.46 -1.79 -11.06
CA ARG A 234 -12.44 -1.15 -12.38
C ARG A 234 -11.00 -0.96 -12.87
N PHE A 235 -10.16 -0.34 -12.04
CA PHE A 235 -8.73 -0.16 -12.33
C PHE A 235 -8.01 -1.49 -12.54
N ALA A 236 -8.22 -2.46 -11.66
CA ALA A 236 -7.49 -3.72 -11.68
C ALA A 236 -7.88 -4.64 -12.85
N ARG A 237 -9.09 -4.50 -13.43
CA ARG A 237 -9.49 -5.16 -14.68
C ARG A 237 -8.98 -4.46 -15.93
N GLY A 238 -8.48 -3.22 -15.81
CA GLY A 238 -8.12 -2.39 -16.95
C GLY A 238 -9.32 -1.85 -17.74
N ALA A 239 -10.51 -1.93 -17.16
CA ALA A 239 -11.70 -1.30 -17.71
C ALA A 239 -11.66 0.19 -17.36
N GLY A 240 -11.28 1.05 -18.30
CA GLY A 240 -11.18 2.50 -18.05
C GLY A 240 -10.17 3.18 -18.96
N GLN A 241 -9.42 4.14 -18.40
CA GLN A 241 -8.35 4.85 -19.10
C GLN A 241 -7.22 3.87 -19.44
N ALA A 242 -7.12 3.46 -20.71
CA ALA A 242 -6.17 2.44 -21.16
C ALA A 242 -4.70 2.73 -20.79
N ALA A 243 -4.35 4.00 -20.55
CA ALA A 243 -3.01 4.46 -20.18
C ALA A 243 -2.72 4.44 -18.65
N ALA A 244 -3.74 4.32 -17.79
CA ALA A 244 -3.56 4.38 -16.35
C ALA A 244 -2.94 3.07 -15.82
N VAL A 245 -1.79 3.20 -15.15
CA VAL A 245 -0.99 2.09 -14.60
C VAL A 245 -0.82 2.18 -13.08
N VAL A 246 -1.18 3.31 -12.46
CA VAL A 246 -1.12 3.51 -11.01
C VAL A 246 -2.48 3.96 -10.46
N CYS A 247 -2.92 3.35 -9.37
CA CYS A 247 -4.07 3.78 -8.58
C CYS A 247 -3.63 3.99 -7.13
N ALA A 248 -3.74 5.21 -6.61
CA ALA A 248 -3.44 5.52 -5.22
C ALA A 248 -4.71 5.48 -4.35
N VAL A 249 -4.62 4.79 -3.23
CA VAL A 249 -5.64 4.71 -2.17
C VAL A 249 -5.16 5.56 -1.01
N VAL A 250 -5.71 6.78 -0.90
CA VAL A 250 -5.16 7.82 -0.04
C VAL A 250 -6.10 8.11 1.12
N GLY A 251 -5.58 8.06 2.34
CA GLY A 251 -6.38 8.26 3.53
C GLY A 251 -5.54 8.41 4.78
N PRO A 252 -6.08 9.03 5.85
CA PRO A 252 -5.36 9.16 7.11
C PRO A 252 -5.07 7.77 7.74
N PRO A 253 -4.13 7.69 8.68
CA PRO A 253 -3.95 6.50 9.52
C PRO A 253 -5.29 6.04 10.13
N GLY A 254 -5.49 4.71 10.21
CA GLY A 254 -6.73 4.12 10.76
C GLY A 254 -7.95 4.09 9.82
N SER A 255 -7.87 4.68 8.62
CA SER A 255 -8.98 4.73 7.64
C SER A 255 -9.31 3.41 6.93
N GLY A 256 -8.50 2.36 7.12
CA GLY A 256 -8.72 1.04 6.52
C GLY A 256 -8.02 0.80 5.16
N ARG A 257 -7.04 1.62 4.78
CA ARG A 257 -6.24 1.47 3.55
C ARG A 257 -5.75 0.04 3.29
N THR A 258 -4.98 -0.54 4.22
CA THR A 258 -4.51 -1.93 4.15
C THR A 258 -5.64 -2.94 4.01
N THR A 259 -6.77 -2.68 4.68
CA THR A 259 -7.95 -3.56 4.66
C THR A 259 -8.60 -3.58 3.28
N GLU A 260 -8.67 -2.44 2.58
CA GLU A 260 -9.16 -2.35 1.21
C GLU A 260 -8.24 -3.05 0.20
N LEU A 261 -6.91 -2.96 0.37
CA LEU A 261 -5.95 -3.68 -0.47
C LEU A 261 -6.08 -5.20 -0.30
N THR A 262 -6.16 -5.68 0.93
CA THR A 262 -6.38 -7.12 1.20
C THR A 262 -7.72 -7.59 0.65
N ALA A 263 -8.78 -6.78 0.78
CA ALA A 263 -10.09 -7.10 0.19
C ALA A 263 -10.05 -7.15 -1.34
N LEU A 264 -9.28 -6.26 -2.00
CA LEU A 264 -9.06 -6.31 -3.45
C LEU A 264 -8.34 -7.60 -3.85
N ALA A 265 -7.28 -8.00 -3.13
CA ALA A 265 -6.59 -9.26 -3.39
C ALA A 265 -7.53 -10.47 -3.29
N ALA A 266 -8.35 -10.52 -2.24
CA ALA A 266 -9.33 -11.59 -2.04
C ALA A 266 -10.38 -11.64 -3.16
N ARG A 267 -10.92 -10.50 -3.61
CA ARG A 267 -11.89 -10.44 -4.72
C ARG A 267 -11.29 -10.81 -6.07
N ARG A 268 -10.00 -10.59 -6.26
CA ARG A 268 -9.28 -10.93 -7.50
C ARG A 268 -8.90 -12.40 -7.58
N ALA A 269 -8.83 -13.12 -6.47
CA ALA A 269 -8.45 -14.52 -6.46
C ALA A 269 -9.36 -15.35 -7.41
N PRO A 270 -8.80 -16.22 -8.26
CA PRO A 270 -7.41 -16.68 -8.30
C PRO A 270 -6.50 -15.91 -9.28
N ALA A 271 -6.57 -14.58 -9.41
CA ALA A 271 -5.74 -13.79 -10.34
C ALA A 271 -4.41 -13.32 -9.73
N PRO A 272 -3.32 -13.21 -10.52
CA PRO A 272 -2.00 -12.77 -10.05
C PRO A 272 -2.06 -11.42 -9.32
N THR A 273 -1.95 -11.46 -8.00
CA THR A 273 -1.99 -10.27 -7.14
C THR A 273 -0.93 -10.40 -6.05
N LEU A 274 0.12 -9.60 -6.15
CA LEU A 274 1.26 -9.63 -5.23
C LEU A 274 1.18 -8.45 -4.28
N HIS A 275 1.39 -8.68 -3.00
CA HIS A 275 1.34 -7.67 -1.95
C HIS A 275 2.72 -7.41 -1.37
N LEU A 276 3.14 -6.15 -1.42
CA LEU A 276 4.36 -5.61 -0.83
C LEU A 276 3.95 -4.55 0.18
N ARG A 277 4.69 -4.46 1.27
CA ARG A 277 4.64 -3.31 2.18
C ARG A 277 5.69 -2.30 1.73
N GLY A 278 5.49 -1.01 2.01
CA GLY A 278 6.54 0.00 1.78
C GLY A 278 7.82 -0.29 2.54
N THR A 279 7.72 -1.05 3.64
CA THR A 279 8.85 -1.54 4.43
C THR A 279 9.63 -2.69 3.78
N ASP A 280 9.09 -3.31 2.73
CA ASP A 280 9.75 -4.39 1.98
C ASP A 280 10.66 -3.84 0.86
N LEU A 281 10.62 -2.51 0.65
CA LEU A 281 11.55 -1.78 -0.23
C LEU A 281 12.90 -1.61 0.45
N GLU A 282 13.97 -1.72 -0.32
CA GLU A 282 15.34 -1.59 0.15
C GLU A 282 16.00 -0.29 -0.34
N PRO A 283 16.97 0.28 0.41
CA PRO A 283 17.70 1.48 0.00
C PRO A 283 18.30 1.40 -1.40
N GLY A 284 18.71 0.21 -1.83
CA GLY A 284 19.37 -0.07 -3.10
C GLY A 284 18.42 -0.24 -4.28
N ASP A 285 17.10 -0.36 -4.06
CA ASP A 285 16.14 -0.64 -5.13
C ASP A 285 16.18 0.47 -6.20
N THR A 286 16.33 0.07 -7.45
CA THR A 286 16.36 0.95 -8.62
C THR A 286 14.97 1.16 -9.22
N SER A 287 14.07 0.21 -9.01
CA SER A 287 12.67 0.25 -9.41
C SER A 287 11.83 -0.68 -8.53
N LEU A 288 10.50 -0.64 -8.69
CA LEU A 288 9.58 -1.58 -8.05
C LEU A 288 9.84 -3.05 -8.43
N ALA A 289 10.42 -3.31 -9.61
CA ALA A 289 10.70 -4.66 -10.08
C ALA A 289 11.66 -5.42 -9.15
N ASP A 290 12.62 -4.72 -8.55
CA ASP A 290 13.62 -5.29 -7.64
C ASP A 290 12.94 -5.90 -6.41
N ALA A 291 11.99 -5.16 -5.81
CA ALA A 291 11.21 -5.60 -4.67
C ALA A 291 10.26 -6.75 -5.02
N VAL A 292 9.61 -6.69 -6.19
CA VAL A 292 8.75 -7.78 -6.68
C VAL A 292 9.58 -9.07 -6.88
N GLY A 293 10.72 -8.97 -7.54
CA GLY A 293 11.62 -10.10 -7.77
C GLY A 293 12.10 -10.73 -6.45
N ARG A 294 12.47 -9.89 -5.47
CA ARG A 294 12.87 -10.34 -4.12
C ARG A 294 11.73 -11.06 -3.38
N ALA A 295 10.50 -10.53 -3.43
CA ALA A 295 9.34 -11.16 -2.80
C ALA A 295 8.95 -12.50 -3.45
N LEU A 296 9.01 -12.59 -4.79
CA LEU A 296 8.76 -13.84 -5.52
C LEU A 296 9.84 -14.90 -5.21
N ARG A 297 11.12 -14.50 -5.14
CA ARG A 297 12.20 -15.41 -4.73
C ARG A 297 12.02 -15.90 -3.30
N GLN A 298 11.62 -15.02 -2.38
CA GLN A 298 11.38 -15.40 -0.99
C GLN A 298 10.23 -16.41 -0.86
N THR A 299 9.10 -16.17 -1.53
CA THR A 299 7.95 -17.08 -1.51
C THR A 299 8.26 -18.42 -2.17
N ALA A 300 9.01 -18.43 -3.27
CA ALA A 300 9.48 -19.66 -3.90
C ALA A 300 10.33 -20.51 -2.94
N ARG A 301 11.25 -19.89 -2.20
CA ARG A 301 12.07 -20.58 -1.18
C ARG A 301 11.21 -21.19 -0.05
N THR A 302 10.24 -20.43 0.46
CA THR A 302 9.33 -20.92 1.53
C THR A 302 8.46 -22.09 1.06
N LEU A 303 7.95 -22.04 -0.16
CA LEU A 303 7.17 -23.13 -0.74
C LEU A 303 8.04 -24.36 -0.99
N GLY A 304 9.26 -24.19 -1.50
CA GLY A 304 10.21 -25.30 -1.73
C GLY A 304 10.54 -26.08 -0.46
N ALA A 305 10.80 -25.38 0.66
CA ALA A 305 11.06 -26.02 1.95
C ALA A 305 9.88 -26.88 2.44
N SER A 306 8.63 -26.47 2.14
CA SER A 306 7.41 -27.18 2.57
C SER A 306 7.12 -28.43 1.73
N HIS A 307 7.65 -28.54 0.51
CA HIS A 307 7.42 -29.68 -0.38
C HIS A 307 8.39 -30.85 -0.14
N GLY A 308 9.56 -30.58 0.44
CA GLY A 308 10.54 -31.61 0.81
C GLY A 308 10.04 -32.64 1.83
N GLU A 309 8.97 -32.34 2.58
CA GLU A 309 8.44 -33.19 3.65
C GLU A 309 7.34 -34.18 3.20
N ARG A 310 6.76 -34.05 1.98
CA ARG A 310 5.56 -34.82 1.54
C ARG A 310 5.79 -35.89 0.47
N GLY A 311 7.04 -36.30 0.22
CA GLY A 311 7.34 -37.38 -0.74
C GLY A 311 6.98 -37.09 -2.20
N ALA A 312 6.69 -35.82 -2.54
CA ALA A 312 6.67 -35.34 -3.92
C ALA A 312 8.12 -35.29 -4.45
N PRO A 313 8.36 -35.54 -5.75
CA PRO A 313 9.71 -35.64 -6.28
C PRO A 313 10.51 -34.35 -6.02
N PRO A 314 11.80 -34.48 -5.61
CA PRO A 314 12.64 -33.33 -5.31
C PRO A 314 13.01 -32.61 -6.60
N GLY A 315 12.39 -31.44 -6.80
CA GLY A 315 12.88 -30.43 -7.74
C GLY A 315 13.55 -29.33 -6.92
N ASN A 316 14.84 -29.10 -7.13
CA ASN A 316 15.61 -28.01 -6.52
C ASN A 316 15.16 -26.67 -7.13
N ALA A 317 13.92 -26.25 -6.87
CA ALA A 317 13.35 -25.00 -7.39
C ALA A 317 14.01 -23.73 -6.81
N ALA A 318 14.90 -23.87 -5.83
CA ALA A 318 15.54 -22.76 -5.14
C ALA A 318 16.76 -22.18 -5.86
N ASP A 319 17.48 -22.97 -6.68
CA ASP A 319 18.80 -22.60 -7.19
C ASP A 319 18.77 -21.98 -8.60
N CYS A 320 17.65 -22.05 -9.32
CA CYS A 320 17.50 -21.55 -10.70
C CYS A 320 16.57 -20.33 -10.81
N LEU A 321 16.60 -19.42 -9.83
CA LEU A 321 15.81 -18.19 -9.89
C LEU A 321 16.58 -17.13 -10.69
N GLU A 322 16.29 -17.07 -11.99
CA GLU A 322 16.78 -16.07 -12.95
C GLU A 322 16.58 -14.64 -12.43
N ASP A 323 17.51 -13.73 -12.75
CA ASP A 323 17.43 -12.31 -12.40
C ASP A 323 16.16 -11.62 -12.95
N ALA A 324 15.55 -12.17 -14.01
CA ALA A 324 14.37 -11.63 -14.72
C ALA A 324 13.02 -12.28 -14.33
N LEU A 325 12.94 -12.87 -13.13
CA LEU A 325 11.71 -13.46 -12.59
C LEU A 325 10.47 -12.52 -12.62
N PRO A 326 10.55 -11.23 -12.22
CA PRO A 326 9.38 -10.36 -12.21
C PRO A 326 8.83 -10.08 -13.63
N GLU A 327 9.70 -9.91 -14.62
CA GLU A 327 9.33 -9.70 -16.03
C GLU A 327 8.67 -10.96 -16.60
N ARG A 328 9.19 -12.14 -16.23
CA ARG A 328 8.65 -13.43 -16.64
C ARG A 328 7.26 -13.66 -16.05
N ALA A 329 7.08 -13.41 -14.75
CA ALA A 329 5.79 -13.53 -14.08
C ALA A 329 4.73 -12.60 -14.72
N ALA A 330 5.11 -11.35 -15.02
CA ALA A 330 4.23 -10.40 -15.70
C ALA A 330 3.86 -10.85 -17.13
N ARG A 331 4.81 -11.42 -17.88
CA ARG A 331 4.58 -11.94 -19.23
C ARG A 331 3.62 -13.13 -19.24
N VAL A 332 3.79 -14.07 -18.31
CA VAL A 332 2.89 -15.22 -18.14
C VAL A 332 1.47 -14.76 -17.78
N ALA A 333 1.36 -13.82 -16.85
CA ALA A 333 0.10 -13.22 -16.43
C ALA A 333 -0.62 -12.51 -17.60
N ARG A 334 0.14 -11.73 -18.39
CA ARG A 334 -0.37 -11.03 -19.58
C ARG A 334 -0.81 -11.98 -20.69
N ALA A 335 -0.06 -13.05 -20.96
CA ALA A 335 -0.42 -14.05 -21.97
C ALA A 335 -1.75 -14.77 -21.65
N ALA A 336 -2.14 -14.79 -20.37
CA ALA A 336 -3.41 -15.34 -19.91
C ALA A 336 -4.53 -14.28 -19.79
N ASP A 337 -4.32 -13.05 -20.25
CA ASP A 337 -5.24 -11.91 -20.11
C ASP A 337 -5.61 -11.58 -18.65
N ARG A 338 -4.67 -11.84 -17.73
CA ARG A 338 -4.84 -11.65 -16.29
C ARG A 338 -3.65 -10.84 -15.76
N PRO A 339 -3.63 -9.51 -15.96
CA PRO A 339 -2.45 -8.71 -15.65
C PRO A 339 -2.07 -8.83 -14.18
N LEU A 340 -0.75 -8.88 -13.94
CA LEU A 340 -0.19 -8.85 -12.60
C LEU A 340 -0.56 -7.52 -11.92
N VAL A 341 -1.16 -7.60 -10.75
CA VAL A 341 -1.43 -6.44 -9.89
C VAL A 341 -0.47 -6.47 -8.72
N VAL A 342 0.29 -5.39 -8.54
CA VAL A 342 1.13 -5.18 -7.37
C VAL A 342 0.40 -4.23 -6.42
N LEU A 343 0.22 -4.69 -5.18
CA LEU A 343 -0.34 -3.91 -4.08
C LEU A 343 0.84 -3.41 -3.23
N LEU A 344 1.08 -2.10 -3.19
CA LEU A 344 2.11 -1.49 -2.34
C LEU A 344 1.46 -0.81 -1.13
N ASP A 345 1.43 -1.51 0.00
CA ASP A 345 0.79 -1.05 1.23
C ASP A 345 1.72 -0.19 2.10
N GLY A 346 1.33 1.06 2.35
CA GLY A 346 2.10 2.02 3.13
C GLY A 346 3.34 2.51 2.38
N ALA A 347 3.16 3.05 1.16
CA ALA A 347 4.26 3.59 0.35
C ALA A 347 5.02 4.74 1.06
N ASP A 348 4.38 5.41 2.01
CA ASP A 348 4.95 6.38 2.95
C ASP A 348 5.91 5.79 3.99
N LEU A 349 6.04 4.46 4.04
CA LEU A 349 7.00 3.74 4.88
C LEU A 349 8.31 3.38 4.16
N LEU A 350 8.54 3.92 2.96
CA LEU A 350 9.77 3.67 2.21
C LEU A 350 11.04 4.13 2.95
N PRO A 351 12.21 3.51 2.69
CA PRO A 351 13.48 3.91 3.32
C PRO A 351 13.90 5.34 2.95
N ALA A 352 14.50 6.08 3.89
CA ALA A 352 14.92 7.47 3.67
C ALA A 352 15.91 7.62 2.49
N ALA A 353 16.84 6.66 2.32
CA ALA A 353 17.76 6.63 1.19
C ALA A 353 17.05 6.56 -0.18
N LEU A 354 15.88 5.90 -0.25
CA LEU A 354 15.06 5.83 -1.45
C LEU A 354 14.29 7.14 -1.69
N ALA A 355 13.88 7.83 -0.62
CA ALA A 355 13.19 9.12 -0.69
C ALA A 355 13.99 10.17 -1.48
N HIS A 356 15.32 10.21 -1.29
CA HIS A 356 16.20 11.14 -2.02
C HIS A 356 16.28 10.87 -3.54
N ARG A 357 15.99 9.65 -3.97
CA ARG A 357 16.02 9.23 -5.40
C ARG A 357 14.62 8.95 -5.95
N LEU A 358 13.58 9.37 -5.24
CA LEU A 358 12.19 9.02 -5.53
C LEU A 358 11.73 9.41 -6.94
N PRO A 359 12.10 10.57 -7.53
CA PRO A 359 11.73 10.90 -8.90
C PRO A 359 12.28 9.88 -9.92
N LEU A 360 13.55 9.52 -9.79
CA LEU A 360 14.20 8.55 -10.69
C LEU A 360 13.63 7.14 -10.49
N TRP A 361 13.45 6.71 -9.24
CA TRP A 361 12.85 5.42 -8.91
C TRP A 361 11.41 5.32 -9.44
N THR A 362 10.62 6.39 -9.31
CA THR A 362 9.23 6.46 -9.82
C THR A 362 9.22 6.35 -11.33
N ALA A 363 10.08 7.10 -12.04
CA ALA A 363 10.17 7.04 -13.50
C ALA A 363 10.54 5.64 -14.01
N ARG A 364 11.52 4.97 -13.38
CA ARG A 364 11.93 3.59 -13.72
C ARG A 364 10.81 2.59 -13.43
N SER A 365 10.14 2.73 -12.30
CA SER A 365 9.00 1.87 -11.93
C SER A 365 7.84 2.02 -12.91
N LEU A 366 7.49 3.24 -13.30
CA LEU A 366 6.46 3.49 -14.32
C LEU A 366 6.84 2.92 -15.69
N GLY A 367 8.11 3.00 -16.07
CA GLY A 367 8.63 2.37 -17.28
C GLY A 367 8.41 0.85 -17.27
N TRP A 368 8.80 0.18 -16.18
CA TRP A 368 8.60 -1.26 -16.00
C TRP A 368 7.12 -1.65 -16.02
N LEU A 369 6.27 -0.93 -15.29
CA LEU A 369 4.82 -1.18 -15.25
C LEU A 369 4.19 -1.15 -16.66
N ARG A 370 4.55 -0.15 -17.46
CA ARG A 370 4.05 0.01 -18.83
C ARG A 370 4.56 -1.09 -19.76
N THR A 371 5.86 -1.36 -19.75
CA THR A 371 6.50 -2.36 -20.62
C THR A 371 5.92 -3.75 -20.41
N HIS A 372 5.64 -4.13 -19.16
CA HIS A 372 5.17 -5.47 -18.82
C HIS A 372 3.65 -5.56 -18.59
N GLY A 373 2.92 -4.44 -18.73
CA GLY A 373 1.47 -4.40 -18.50
C GLY A 373 1.06 -4.71 -17.07
N VAL A 374 1.90 -4.36 -16.09
CA VAL A 374 1.65 -4.53 -14.66
C VAL A 374 0.88 -3.32 -14.14
N ARG A 375 -0.05 -3.56 -13.22
CA ARG A 375 -0.84 -2.51 -12.57
C ARG A 375 -0.41 -2.34 -11.12
N LEU A 376 -0.20 -1.11 -10.70
CA LEU A 376 0.16 -0.77 -9.32
C LEU A 376 -1.04 -0.16 -8.60
N VAL A 377 -1.44 -0.76 -7.47
CA VAL A 377 -2.31 -0.11 -6.48
C VAL A 377 -1.46 0.17 -5.25
N LEU A 378 -1.34 1.42 -4.85
CA LEU A 378 -0.56 1.80 -3.66
C LEU A 378 -1.45 2.44 -2.61
N SER A 379 -1.11 2.27 -1.34
CA SER A 379 -1.73 3.00 -0.24
C SER A 379 -0.73 3.94 0.43
N CYS A 380 -1.16 5.14 0.82
CA CYS A 380 -0.32 6.13 1.49
C CYS A 380 -1.16 7.21 2.19
N GLY A 381 -0.53 7.95 3.11
CA GLY A 381 -1.13 9.13 3.73
C GLY A 381 -1.29 10.29 2.74
N PRO A 382 -2.24 11.21 2.99
CA PRO A 382 -2.47 12.36 2.11
C PRO A 382 -1.25 13.27 1.98
N GLU A 383 -0.47 13.45 3.04
CA GLU A 383 0.73 14.28 3.06
C GLU A 383 1.82 13.72 2.15
N PHE A 384 1.97 12.40 2.13
CA PHE A 384 2.91 11.74 1.22
C PHE A 384 2.43 11.84 -0.22
N TRP A 385 1.15 11.57 -0.50
CA TRP A 385 0.62 11.62 -1.87
C TRP A 385 0.65 13.03 -2.48
N GLU A 386 0.45 14.06 -1.66
CA GLU A 386 0.56 15.45 -2.08
C GLU A 386 1.93 15.78 -2.68
N THR A 387 3.00 15.22 -2.10
CA THR A 387 4.37 15.48 -2.54
C THR A 387 4.84 14.53 -3.64
N THR A 388 4.29 13.33 -3.70
CA THR A 388 4.76 12.25 -4.58
C THR A 388 3.88 12.01 -5.81
N GLY A 389 2.57 12.23 -5.71
CA GLY A 389 1.66 12.10 -6.84
C GLY A 389 2.02 12.99 -8.04
N PRO A 390 2.55 14.23 -7.87
CA PRO A 390 3.01 15.06 -8.99
C PRO A 390 4.22 14.49 -9.76
N LEU A 391 4.94 13.50 -9.20
CA LEU A 391 6.03 12.81 -9.91
C LEU A 391 5.50 11.90 -11.03
N CYS A 392 4.21 11.56 -11.01
CA CYS A 392 3.57 10.74 -12.01
C CYS A 392 3.17 11.59 -13.23
N PRO A 393 3.63 11.27 -14.46
CA PRO A 393 3.23 11.98 -15.67
C PRO A 393 1.70 11.95 -15.89
N VAL A 394 1.17 12.98 -16.53
CA VAL A 394 -0.27 13.09 -16.84
C VAL A 394 -0.76 11.83 -17.57
N GLY A 395 -1.90 11.29 -17.13
CA GLY A 395 -2.52 10.09 -17.71
C GLY A 395 -1.99 8.75 -17.18
N THR A 396 -1.01 8.74 -16.27
CA THR A 396 -0.57 7.50 -15.59
C THR A 396 -1.43 7.12 -14.40
N LEU A 397 -2.02 8.12 -13.74
CA LEU A 397 -2.87 7.95 -12.57
C LEU A 397 -4.29 7.59 -12.98
N HIS A 398 -4.89 6.64 -12.26
CA HIS A 398 -6.32 6.34 -12.34
C HIS A 398 -7.13 7.54 -11.84
N ARG A 399 -8.01 8.07 -12.70
CA ARG A 399 -8.97 9.10 -12.28
C ARG A 399 -10.23 8.43 -11.73
N PRO A 400 -10.50 8.51 -10.42
CA PRO A 400 -11.75 8.04 -9.87
C PRO A 400 -12.92 8.95 -10.27
N ASP A 401 -14.15 8.44 -10.14
CA ASP A 401 -15.37 9.23 -10.39
C ASP A 401 -15.47 10.44 -9.44
N GLU A 402 -14.92 10.31 -8.24
CA GLU A 402 -14.87 11.34 -7.22
C GLU A 402 -13.44 11.44 -6.66
N PRO A 403 -12.61 12.33 -7.23
CA PRO A 403 -11.22 12.49 -6.81
C PRO A 403 -11.10 13.11 -5.42
N ALA A 404 -10.02 12.79 -4.73
CA ALA A 404 -9.67 13.46 -3.48
C ALA A 404 -9.43 14.96 -3.74
N GLU A 405 -10.12 15.83 -3.00
CA GLU A 405 -9.90 17.26 -3.10
C GLU A 405 -8.43 17.63 -2.83
N ARG A 406 -7.87 18.56 -3.63
CA ARG A 406 -6.51 19.13 -3.49
C ARG A 406 -5.35 18.17 -3.80
N LEU A 407 -5.61 16.88 -3.90
CA LEU A 407 -4.60 15.87 -4.17
C LEU A 407 -4.56 15.52 -5.67
N PRO A 408 -3.40 15.04 -6.17
CA PRO A 408 -3.36 14.37 -7.47
C PRO A 408 -4.36 13.21 -7.52
N ASP A 409 -4.84 12.87 -8.73
CA ASP A 409 -5.86 11.83 -8.97
C ASP A 409 -5.61 10.57 -8.10
N ALA A 410 -6.51 10.34 -7.14
CA ALA A 410 -6.43 9.25 -6.16
C ALA A 410 -7.80 8.93 -5.57
N VAL A 411 -7.99 7.67 -5.19
CA VAL A 411 -9.19 7.16 -4.54
C VAL A 411 -9.16 7.54 -3.06
N PRO A 412 -10.03 8.45 -2.58
CA PRO A 412 -10.03 8.85 -1.18
C PRO A 412 -10.56 7.73 -0.29
N THR A 413 -9.89 7.53 0.85
CA THR A 413 -10.27 6.60 1.92
C THR A 413 -10.34 7.39 3.22
N GLY A 414 -11.48 7.37 3.89
CA GLY A 414 -11.67 8.09 5.15
C GLY A 414 -12.65 7.37 6.06
N GLU A 415 -13.26 8.14 6.96
CA GLU A 415 -14.37 7.71 7.82
C GLU A 415 -15.42 6.90 7.05
N LEU A 416 -16.07 5.97 7.74
CA LEU A 416 -17.19 5.22 7.17
C LEU A 416 -18.38 6.16 6.92
N THR A 417 -19.12 5.90 5.85
CA THR A 417 -20.44 6.53 5.67
C THR A 417 -21.37 6.12 6.82
N ALA A 418 -22.46 6.86 7.04
CA ALA A 418 -23.41 6.54 8.11
C ALA A 418 -23.95 5.09 7.99
N ARG A 419 -24.24 4.63 6.77
CA ARG A 419 -24.73 3.27 6.50
C ARG A 419 -23.66 2.19 6.75
N GLU A 420 -22.43 2.44 6.28
CA GLU A 420 -21.30 1.54 6.53
C GLU A 420 -20.98 1.45 8.03
N ALA A 421 -21.07 2.56 8.76
CA ALA A 421 -20.80 2.61 10.20
C ALA A 421 -21.83 1.82 11.03
N VAL A 422 -23.11 1.85 10.65
CA VAL A 422 -24.15 0.99 11.26
C VAL A 422 -23.80 -0.47 11.04
N THR A 423 -23.52 -0.86 9.80
CA THR A 423 -23.14 -2.24 9.45
C THR A 423 -21.88 -2.69 10.20
N ALA A 424 -20.90 -1.78 10.35
CA ALA A 424 -19.69 -2.04 11.12
C ALA A 424 -19.99 -2.35 12.58
N ARG A 425 -20.79 -1.50 13.23
CA ARG A 425 -21.18 -1.68 14.62
C ARG A 425 -21.95 -2.98 14.83
N GLU A 426 -22.86 -3.34 13.93
CA GLU A 426 -23.57 -4.63 13.98
C GLU A 426 -22.63 -5.83 13.90
N ARG A 427 -21.68 -5.83 12.93
CA ARG A 427 -20.68 -6.90 12.78
C ARG A 427 -19.73 -7.00 13.98
N TYR A 428 -19.45 -5.87 14.62
CA TYR A 428 -18.60 -5.79 15.81
C TYR A 428 -19.37 -5.98 17.14
N GLY A 429 -20.70 -6.12 17.11
CA GLY A 429 -21.53 -6.25 18.31
C GLY A 429 -21.55 -4.99 19.19
N LEU A 430 -21.45 -3.79 18.60
CA LEU A 430 -21.41 -2.51 19.30
C LEU A 430 -22.75 -1.78 19.18
N ALA A 431 -23.31 -1.30 20.31
CA ALA A 431 -24.47 -0.41 20.31
C ALA A 431 -24.10 1.03 19.92
N GLU A 432 -25.04 1.85 19.46
CA GLU A 432 -24.72 3.24 19.07
C GLU A 432 -24.29 4.11 20.26
N ALA A 433 -25.01 4.05 21.38
CA ALA A 433 -24.73 4.82 22.60
C ALA A 433 -23.42 4.42 23.32
N SER A 434 -22.68 3.49 22.73
CA SER A 434 -21.54 2.83 23.35
C SER A 434 -20.21 3.33 22.78
N VAL A 435 -20.24 4.32 21.87
CA VAL A 435 -19.06 4.93 21.25
C VAL A 435 -19.27 6.43 21.22
N ALA A 436 -18.24 7.23 21.51
CA ALA A 436 -18.35 8.67 21.36
C ALA A 436 -18.70 9.04 19.91
N ALA A 437 -19.49 10.10 19.72
CA ALA A 437 -20.02 10.49 18.41
C ALA A 437 -18.90 10.72 17.37
N GLU A 438 -17.75 11.23 17.80
CA GLU A 438 -16.58 11.44 16.94
C GLU A 438 -15.89 10.14 16.48
N CYS A 439 -16.08 9.04 17.20
CA CYS A 439 -15.48 7.74 16.88
C CYS A 439 -16.47 6.78 16.21
N ALA A 440 -17.76 7.12 16.18
CA ALA A 440 -18.83 6.23 15.72
C ALA A 440 -18.72 5.79 14.25
N ARG A 441 -17.89 6.48 13.44
CA ARG A 441 -17.63 6.17 12.02
C ARG A 441 -16.18 5.76 11.74
N HIS A 442 -15.32 5.76 12.76
CA HIS A 442 -13.89 5.59 12.57
C HIS A 442 -13.52 4.10 12.56
N PRO A 443 -13.03 3.55 11.42
CA PRO A 443 -12.86 2.10 11.25
C PRO A 443 -11.98 1.45 12.33
N LEU A 444 -10.83 2.05 12.62
CA LEU A 444 -9.88 1.50 13.58
C LEU A 444 -10.45 1.53 15.01
N ALA A 445 -11.07 2.64 15.42
CA ALA A 445 -11.62 2.79 16.78
C ALA A 445 -12.76 1.79 17.04
N LEU A 446 -13.65 1.59 16.06
CA LEU A 446 -14.71 0.58 16.17
C LEU A 446 -14.12 -0.83 16.36
N ARG A 447 -13.12 -1.19 15.55
CA ARG A 447 -12.44 -2.49 15.66
C ARG A 447 -11.76 -2.66 17.03
N GLN A 448 -11.00 -1.67 17.49
CA GLN A 448 -10.28 -1.78 18.76
C GLN A 448 -11.21 -1.79 19.96
N LEU A 449 -12.30 -1.02 19.94
CA LEU A 449 -13.31 -1.07 20.99
C LEU A 449 -14.01 -2.43 21.04
N ALA A 450 -14.28 -3.05 19.88
CA ALA A 450 -14.83 -4.39 19.81
C ALA A 450 -13.89 -5.43 20.45
N ASP A 451 -12.59 -5.35 20.14
CA ASP A 451 -11.58 -6.25 20.71
C ASP A 451 -11.42 -6.05 22.23
N VAL A 452 -11.52 -4.80 22.72
CA VAL A 452 -11.53 -4.47 24.16
C VAL A 452 -12.77 -5.05 24.86
N ARG A 453 -13.95 -4.86 24.28
CA ARG A 453 -15.21 -5.37 24.87
C ARG A 453 -15.31 -6.88 24.85
N ALA A 454 -14.83 -7.53 23.79
CA ALA A 454 -14.76 -8.98 23.75
C ALA A 454 -13.85 -9.57 24.84
N ALA A 455 -12.89 -8.80 25.36
CA ALA A 455 -11.99 -9.22 26.42
C ALA A 455 -12.50 -8.94 27.84
N LEU A 456 -13.55 -8.13 28.01
CA LEU A 456 -14.09 -7.72 29.31
C LEU A 456 -15.43 -8.42 29.60
N PRO A 457 -15.69 -8.84 30.86
CA PRO A 457 -16.95 -9.47 31.21
C PRO A 457 -18.08 -8.42 31.35
N GLY A 458 -19.21 -8.67 30.69
CA GLY A 458 -20.44 -7.86 30.85
C GLY A 458 -20.51 -6.60 29.97
N ALA A 459 -21.67 -5.94 30.01
CA ALA A 459 -21.88 -4.67 29.31
C ALA A 459 -21.30 -3.53 30.16
N LEU A 460 -20.25 -2.88 29.67
CA LEU A 460 -19.66 -1.71 30.32
C LEU A 460 -20.38 -0.43 29.89
N PRO A 461 -20.82 0.42 30.84
CA PRO A 461 -21.42 1.71 30.52
C PRO A 461 -20.36 2.67 29.96
N GLY A 462 -20.80 3.61 29.12
CA GLY A 462 -19.97 4.71 28.62
C GLY A 462 -19.77 4.71 27.10
N ALA A 463 -19.42 5.89 26.60
CA ALA A 463 -19.15 6.16 25.20
C ALA A 463 -17.70 6.69 25.07
N PRO A 464 -16.69 5.79 25.11
CA PRO A 464 -15.30 6.23 25.18
C PRO A 464 -14.87 6.93 23.89
N GLY A 465 -14.02 7.94 24.07
CA GLY A 465 -13.39 8.68 22.97
C GLY A 465 -12.18 7.95 22.39
N ARG A 466 -11.59 8.51 21.34
CA ARG A 466 -10.49 7.85 20.59
C ARG A 466 -9.27 7.53 21.46
N ALA A 467 -8.88 8.46 22.32
CA ALA A 467 -7.72 8.29 23.20
C ALA A 467 -7.94 7.18 24.25
N GLU A 468 -9.15 7.09 24.81
CA GLU A 468 -9.52 6.06 25.79
C GLU A 468 -9.55 4.68 25.15
N ILE A 469 -10.10 4.58 23.93
CA ILE A 469 -10.11 3.34 23.14
C ILE A 469 -8.68 2.86 22.87
N PHE A 470 -7.78 3.75 22.42
CA PHE A 470 -6.40 3.39 22.13
C PHE A 470 -5.60 3.01 23.37
N ALA A 471 -5.80 3.71 24.49
CA ALA A 471 -5.20 3.35 25.77
C ALA A 471 -5.66 1.95 26.21
N ALA A 472 -6.98 1.72 26.29
CA ALA A 472 -7.54 0.45 26.73
C ALA A 472 -7.14 -0.72 25.83
N HIS A 473 -7.06 -0.51 24.51
CA HIS A 473 -6.60 -1.52 23.58
C HIS A 473 -5.12 -1.84 23.75
N THR A 474 -4.27 -0.82 23.92
CA THR A 474 -2.83 -1.02 24.15
C THR A 474 -2.59 -1.76 25.46
N ASP A 475 -3.30 -1.39 26.53
CA ASP A 475 -3.24 -2.07 27.83
C ASP A 475 -3.68 -3.54 27.72
N LEU A 476 -4.74 -3.82 26.94
CA LEU A 476 -5.18 -5.18 26.67
C LEU A 476 -4.08 -6.00 25.97
N LEU A 477 -3.42 -5.45 24.95
CA LEU A 477 -2.33 -6.14 24.27
C LEU A 477 -1.11 -6.37 25.19
N CYS A 478 -0.74 -5.38 26.01
CA CYS A 478 0.31 -5.52 27.02
C CYS A 478 -0.03 -6.61 28.03
N LEU A 479 -1.29 -6.69 28.48
CA LEU A 479 -1.77 -7.74 29.38
C LEU A 479 -1.72 -9.13 28.72
N ARG A 480 -2.11 -9.27 27.45
CA ARG A 480 -2.05 -10.55 26.73
C ARG A 480 -0.60 -11.00 26.49
N ALA A 481 0.28 -10.08 26.14
CA ALA A 481 1.72 -10.35 26.00
C ALA A 481 2.31 -10.79 27.35
N ALA A 482 1.98 -10.11 28.44
CA ALA A 482 2.40 -10.50 29.80
C ALA A 482 1.89 -11.89 30.20
N ARG A 483 0.65 -12.25 29.82
CA ARG A 483 0.12 -13.62 30.04
C ARG A 483 0.89 -14.67 29.24
N ARG A 484 1.28 -14.39 28.00
CA ARG A 484 2.11 -15.29 27.19
C ARG A 484 3.51 -15.48 27.78
N ILE A 485 4.14 -14.40 28.25
CA ILE A 485 5.44 -14.45 28.95
C ILE A 485 5.31 -15.28 30.23
N ALA A 486 4.33 -14.96 31.08
CA ALA A 486 4.09 -15.67 32.33
C ALA A 486 3.80 -17.17 32.13
N ALA A 487 3.08 -17.54 31.05
CA ALA A 487 2.84 -18.94 30.70
C ALA A 487 4.13 -19.69 30.35
N GLY A 488 5.07 -19.05 29.66
CA GLY A 488 6.40 -19.60 29.37
C GLY A 488 7.25 -19.79 30.63
N GLU A 489 7.13 -18.87 31.60
CA GLU A 489 7.80 -18.93 32.90
C GLU A 489 7.07 -19.79 33.95
N ARG A 490 5.94 -20.41 33.58
CA ARG A 490 5.04 -21.20 34.46
C ARG A 490 4.49 -20.42 35.67
N VAL A 491 4.42 -19.09 35.56
CA VAL A 491 3.85 -18.20 36.58
C VAL A 491 2.35 -18.05 36.35
N ARG A 492 1.55 -18.25 37.41
CA ARG A 492 0.07 -18.16 37.34
C ARG A 492 -0.54 -17.07 38.23
N ASP A 493 0.27 -16.40 39.05
CA ASP A 493 -0.20 -15.36 39.96
C ASP A 493 -0.62 -14.07 39.21
N ALA A 494 -1.82 -13.58 39.52
CA ALA A 494 -2.41 -12.41 38.89
C ALA A 494 -1.62 -11.13 39.19
N ALA A 495 -1.05 -10.98 40.39
CA ALA A 495 -0.27 -9.79 40.73
C ALA A 495 1.03 -9.72 39.92
N THR A 496 1.66 -10.87 39.69
CA THR A 496 2.85 -10.98 38.84
C THR A 496 2.55 -10.67 37.38
N VAL A 497 1.44 -11.18 36.84
CA VAL A 497 0.98 -10.84 35.47
C VAL A 497 0.71 -9.34 35.33
N ARG A 498 0.12 -8.69 36.34
CA ARG A 498 -0.09 -7.22 36.33
C ARG A 498 1.23 -6.45 36.32
N ARG A 499 2.21 -6.86 37.12
CA ARG A 499 3.55 -6.23 37.11
C ARG A 499 4.25 -6.41 35.75
N LEU A 500 4.17 -7.62 35.17
CA LEU A 500 4.69 -7.87 33.83
C LEU A 500 3.99 -7.01 32.78
N ALA A 501 2.66 -6.85 32.85
CA ALA A 501 1.92 -6.00 31.93
C ALA A 501 2.37 -4.53 32.01
N LEU A 502 2.59 -4.00 33.22
CA LEU A 502 3.17 -2.67 33.43
C LEU A 502 4.60 -2.57 32.86
N GLY A 503 5.41 -3.61 33.03
CA GLY A 503 6.75 -3.69 32.45
C GLY A 503 6.73 -3.67 30.92
N VAL A 504 5.86 -4.46 30.30
CA VAL A 504 5.65 -4.49 28.84
C VAL A 504 5.17 -3.12 28.36
N ALA A 505 4.21 -2.49 29.04
CA ALA A 505 3.75 -1.14 28.71
C ALA A 505 4.90 -0.12 28.76
N GLY A 506 5.75 -0.18 29.79
CA GLY A 506 6.96 0.64 29.88
C GLY A 506 7.91 0.45 28.70
N GLN A 507 8.19 -0.80 28.30
CA GLN A 507 9.01 -1.09 27.12
C GLN A 507 8.37 -0.64 25.81
N VAL A 508 7.04 -0.72 25.69
CA VAL A 508 6.28 -0.19 24.55
C VAL A 508 6.42 1.32 24.43
N HIS A 509 6.39 2.07 25.53
CA HIS A 509 6.67 3.50 25.51
C HIS A 509 8.12 3.82 25.14
N LEU A 510 9.10 3.03 25.60
CA LEU A 510 10.50 3.18 25.19
C LEU A 510 10.69 2.87 23.70
N ALA A 511 10.00 1.85 23.18
CA ALA A 511 9.94 1.53 21.76
C ALA A 511 9.38 2.71 20.94
N ALA A 512 8.27 3.30 21.38
CA ALA A 512 7.68 4.49 20.73
C ALA A 512 8.68 5.65 20.69
N ARG A 513 9.38 5.92 21.81
CA ARG A 513 10.40 6.96 21.87
C ARG A 513 11.58 6.70 20.92
N ARG A 514 12.05 5.46 20.80
CA ARG A 514 13.13 5.11 19.85
C ARG A 514 12.68 5.19 18.38
N CYS A 515 11.42 4.85 18.09
CA CYS A 515 10.86 4.99 16.74
C CYS A 515 10.83 6.44 16.24
N LEU A 516 10.66 7.43 17.13
CA LEU A 516 10.72 8.85 16.77
C LEU A 516 12.07 9.29 16.22
N ALA A 517 13.16 8.70 16.73
CA ALA A 517 14.52 9.02 16.29
C ALA A 517 14.86 8.35 14.94
N ALA A 518 14.09 7.34 14.53
CA ALA A 518 14.32 6.61 13.28
C ALA A 518 13.61 7.27 12.10
N ALA A 519 14.36 7.52 11.01
CA ALA A 519 13.82 8.16 9.81
C ALA A 519 12.69 7.37 9.12
N ASN A 520 12.55 6.05 9.36
CA ASN A 520 11.47 5.21 8.81
C ASN A 520 10.40 4.84 9.88
N GLY A 521 10.47 5.38 11.10
CA GLY A 521 9.50 5.13 12.16
C GLY A 521 9.50 3.68 12.66
N SER A 522 10.58 2.94 12.40
CA SER A 522 10.76 1.54 12.80
C SER A 522 11.96 1.39 13.74
N LEU A 523 11.93 0.34 14.55
CA LEU A 523 13.07 -0.11 15.34
C LEU A 523 13.94 -1.04 14.49
N ASP A 524 15.24 -0.82 14.49
CA ASP A 524 16.17 -1.83 14.00
C ASP A 524 16.12 -3.09 14.90
N ARG A 525 16.72 -4.18 14.41
CA ARG A 525 16.71 -5.47 15.09
C ARG A 525 17.42 -5.45 16.44
N GLU A 526 18.50 -4.69 16.57
CA GLU A 526 19.30 -4.59 17.80
C GLU A 526 18.53 -3.85 18.88
N SER A 527 17.96 -2.70 18.53
CA SER A 527 17.07 -1.89 19.35
C SER A 527 15.85 -2.68 19.81
N PHE A 528 15.27 -3.51 18.95
CA PHE A 528 14.15 -4.38 19.31
C PHE A 528 14.57 -5.48 20.29
N ASP A 529 15.64 -6.22 19.99
CA ASP A 529 16.11 -7.32 20.83
C ASP A 529 16.56 -6.81 22.22
N ALA A 530 17.06 -5.56 22.31
CA ALA A 530 17.40 -4.90 23.56
C ALA A 530 16.19 -4.53 24.42
N LEU A 531 15.06 -4.16 23.82
CA LEU A 531 13.81 -3.84 24.54
C LEU A 531 12.98 -5.09 24.86
N PHE A 532 13.03 -6.10 23.98
CA PHE A 532 12.24 -7.32 24.07
C PHE A 532 13.15 -8.55 23.93
N PRO A 533 13.80 -9.00 25.01
CA PRO A 533 14.75 -10.12 24.94
C PRO A 533 14.10 -11.42 24.45
N ARG A 534 14.75 -12.11 23.51
CA ARG A 534 14.27 -13.39 22.96
C ARG A 534 14.35 -14.54 23.96
N SER A 535 15.39 -14.56 24.79
CA SER A 535 15.64 -15.61 25.77
C SER A 535 14.52 -15.76 26.81
N ALA A 536 13.81 -14.67 27.11
CA ALA A 536 12.69 -14.64 28.03
C ALA A 536 11.31 -14.74 27.33
N GLY A 537 11.27 -14.96 26.01
CA GLY A 537 10.02 -15.05 25.25
C GLY A 537 9.29 -13.72 25.03
N TRP A 538 9.87 -12.57 25.41
CA TRP A 538 9.23 -11.26 25.28
C TRP A 538 9.01 -10.89 23.82
N ALA A 539 10.03 -11.06 22.96
CA ALA A 539 9.92 -10.84 21.53
C ALA A 539 8.76 -11.66 20.91
N ALA A 540 8.70 -12.95 21.23
CA ALA A 540 7.66 -13.83 20.70
C ALA A 540 6.26 -13.40 21.18
N ALA A 541 6.11 -12.99 22.44
CA ALA A 541 4.84 -12.52 22.98
C ALA A 541 4.36 -11.23 22.32
N VAL A 542 5.22 -10.22 22.18
CA VAL A 542 4.88 -8.92 21.59
C VAL A 542 4.54 -9.04 20.10
N LEU A 543 5.26 -9.89 19.36
CA LEU A 543 4.97 -10.19 17.95
C LEU A 543 3.67 -11.00 17.79
N ALA A 544 3.40 -11.97 18.68
CA ALA A 544 2.19 -12.77 18.63
C ALA A 544 0.92 -11.98 18.93
N GLU A 545 0.99 -10.97 19.80
CA GLU A 545 -0.14 -10.05 20.07
C GLU A 545 -0.27 -8.92 19.04
N GLY A 546 0.70 -8.76 18.14
CA GLY A 546 0.67 -7.70 17.12
C GLY A 546 0.95 -6.28 17.65
N LEU A 547 1.52 -6.14 18.85
CA LEU A 547 2.00 -4.85 19.37
C LEU A 547 3.06 -4.26 18.43
N LEU A 548 4.03 -5.10 18.05
CA LEU A 548 5.00 -4.83 17.02
C LEU A 548 4.90 -5.91 15.93
N VAL A 549 5.21 -5.54 14.69
CA VAL A 549 5.21 -6.43 13.53
C VAL A 549 6.52 -6.27 12.76
N PRO A 550 7.01 -7.33 12.08
CA PRO A 550 8.17 -7.23 11.21
C PRO A 550 7.94 -6.21 10.08
N ALA A 551 8.96 -5.40 9.81
CA ALA A 551 8.97 -4.33 8.82
C ALA A 551 10.38 -4.21 8.21
N GLY A 552 10.58 -4.84 7.05
CA GLY A 552 11.90 -4.93 6.42
C GLY A 552 12.93 -5.57 7.35
N PRO A 553 14.10 -4.95 7.59
CA PRO A 553 15.11 -5.48 8.51
C PRO A 553 14.78 -5.26 10.00
N GLY A 554 13.70 -4.54 10.31
CA GLY A 554 13.34 -4.12 11.66
C GLY A 554 11.89 -4.43 12.05
N TYR A 555 11.36 -3.65 12.99
CA TYR A 555 10.05 -3.83 13.60
C TYR A 555 9.31 -2.50 13.73
N ARG A 556 7.99 -2.50 13.55
CA ARG A 556 7.14 -1.30 13.72
C ARG A 556 5.88 -1.63 14.49
N PHE A 557 5.17 -0.61 14.97
CA PHE A 557 3.85 -0.78 15.56
C PHE A 557 2.85 -1.34 14.55
N GLY A 558 2.00 -2.28 14.99
CA GLY A 558 1.01 -2.94 14.13
C GLY A 558 -0.01 -1.97 13.52
N HIS A 559 -0.29 -0.86 14.21
CA HIS A 559 -1.22 0.17 13.77
C HIS A 559 -0.56 1.55 13.78
N GLU A 560 -0.54 2.21 12.63
CA GLU A 560 0.08 3.52 12.45
C GLU A 560 -0.52 4.60 13.37
N GLU A 561 -1.85 4.69 13.47
CA GLU A 561 -2.48 5.72 14.31
C GLU A 561 -2.24 5.52 15.81
N ILE A 562 -2.14 4.26 16.26
CA ILE A 562 -1.77 3.95 17.65
C ILE A 562 -0.28 4.29 17.88
N ALA A 563 0.57 4.04 16.88
CA ALA A 563 1.97 4.45 16.92
C ALA A 563 2.08 5.98 17.08
N ASP A 564 1.36 6.75 16.24
CA ASP A 564 1.33 8.22 16.33
C ASP A 564 0.87 8.69 17.71
N TRP A 565 -0.17 8.04 18.27
CA TRP A 565 -0.69 8.37 19.59
C TRP A 565 0.31 8.07 20.73
N LEU A 566 1.01 6.93 20.67
CA LEU A 566 2.05 6.57 21.64
C LEU A 566 3.28 7.47 21.52
N GLN A 567 3.72 7.75 20.29
CA GLN A 567 4.87 8.58 20.00
C GLN A 567 4.63 10.04 20.38
N ALA A 568 3.42 10.56 20.16
CA ALA A 568 3.04 11.91 20.56
C ALA A 568 3.21 12.19 22.06
N ALA A 569 3.18 11.16 22.92
CA ALA A 569 3.46 11.31 24.35
C ALA A 569 4.93 11.65 24.67
N HIS A 570 5.84 11.43 23.71
CA HIS A 570 7.29 11.58 23.87
C HIS A 570 7.88 12.70 23.00
N VAL A 571 7.05 13.43 22.25
CA VAL A 571 7.50 14.54 21.42
C VAL A 571 7.78 15.76 22.29
N ASP A 572 9.00 16.30 22.19
CA ASP A 572 9.28 17.67 22.60
C ASP A 572 8.75 18.62 21.52
N LEU A 573 7.60 19.24 21.80
CA LEU A 573 6.87 20.04 20.84
C LEU A 573 7.60 21.34 20.48
N ASP A 574 8.36 21.93 21.40
CA ASP A 574 9.09 23.17 21.11
C ASP A 574 10.27 22.86 20.18
N THR A 575 11.08 21.85 20.53
CA THR A 575 12.18 21.37 19.68
C THR A 575 11.69 20.89 18.30
N ALA A 576 10.56 20.18 18.24
CA ALA A 576 10.00 19.69 16.97
C ALA A 576 9.52 20.84 16.07
N LEU A 577 8.85 21.84 16.63
CA LEU A 577 8.37 22.98 15.84
C LEU A 577 9.52 23.87 15.37
N ASP A 578 10.55 24.06 16.20
CA ASP A 578 11.76 24.78 15.80
C ASP A 578 12.45 24.08 14.61
N ALA A 579 12.58 22.76 14.66
CA ALA A 579 13.17 21.98 13.56
C ALA A 579 12.33 21.99 12.28
N LEU A 580 11.00 21.93 12.39
CA LEU A 580 10.09 21.78 11.24
C LEU A 580 9.69 23.12 10.60
N VAL A 581 9.62 24.18 11.39
CA VAL A 581 9.00 25.46 11.02
C VAL A 581 10.01 26.62 11.07
N HIS A 582 11.12 26.47 11.79
CA HIS A 582 12.08 27.55 12.01
C HIS A 582 13.52 27.22 11.56
N ALA A 583 13.79 26.00 11.06
CA ALA A 583 15.11 25.65 10.56
C ALA A 583 15.47 26.43 9.27
N PRO A 584 16.66 27.06 9.17
CA PRO A 584 17.07 27.77 7.98
C PRO A 584 17.29 26.79 6.83
N THR A 585 16.61 27.01 5.71
CA THR A 585 16.88 26.28 4.47
C THR A 585 18.32 26.59 4.05
N ALA A 586 19.23 25.62 4.15
CA ALA A 586 20.61 25.80 3.76
C ALA A 586 20.67 26.27 2.29
N ALA A 587 21.17 27.49 2.06
CA ALA A 587 21.42 28.02 0.74
C ALA A 587 22.51 27.16 0.07
N VAL A 588 22.16 26.43 -0.99
CA VAL A 588 23.11 25.63 -1.76
C VAL A 588 23.29 26.24 -3.13
N LEU A 589 24.57 26.40 -3.49
CA LEU A 589 25.05 26.89 -4.78
C LEU A 589 24.46 26.09 -5.96
N PRO A 590 24.28 26.70 -7.15
CA PRO A 590 23.75 26.01 -8.32
C PRO A 590 24.69 24.86 -8.72
N GLN A 591 24.18 23.63 -8.76
CA GLN A 591 24.83 22.54 -9.48
C GLN A 591 24.15 22.34 -10.83
N ASP A 592 24.96 22.05 -11.84
CA ASP A 592 24.54 21.93 -13.24
C ASP A 592 23.43 20.87 -13.43
N PRO A 593 22.50 21.10 -14.38
CA PRO A 593 21.40 20.19 -14.64
C PRO A 593 21.91 18.83 -15.18
N PRO A 594 21.24 17.71 -14.82
CA PRO A 594 21.57 16.41 -15.38
C PRO A 594 21.26 16.37 -16.90
N PRO A 595 22.00 15.57 -17.69
CA PRO A 595 21.82 15.51 -19.14
C PRO A 595 20.44 14.94 -19.49
N ALA A 596 19.75 15.62 -20.42
CA ALA A 596 18.47 15.18 -20.94
C ALA A 596 18.60 13.82 -21.64
N LEU A 597 17.84 12.83 -21.18
CA LEU A 597 17.64 11.57 -21.90
C LEU A 597 16.87 11.87 -23.19
N SER A 598 17.51 11.60 -24.33
CA SER A 598 16.88 11.72 -25.65
C SER A 598 15.73 10.72 -25.79
N PRO A 599 14.62 11.08 -26.47
CA PRO A 599 13.56 10.14 -26.78
C PRO A 599 14.08 9.04 -27.73
N ALA A 600 13.66 7.79 -27.46
CA ALA A 600 13.98 6.62 -28.28
C ALA A 600 13.46 6.79 -29.73
N PRO A 601 14.14 6.22 -30.74
CA PRO A 601 13.73 6.32 -32.13
C PRO A 601 12.54 5.40 -32.44
N ASP A 602 11.57 5.93 -33.19
CA ASP A 602 10.44 5.17 -33.75
C ASP A 602 10.91 4.06 -34.72
N PRO A 603 10.23 2.90 -34.78
CA PRO A 603 10.59 1.83 -35.70
C PRO A 603 10.05 2.08 -37.12
N ALA A 604 10.99 2.27 -38.04
CA ALA A 604 10.99 1.84 -39.45
C ALA A 604 9.78 2.17 -40.36
N VAL A 605 9.97 3.18 -41.22
CA VAL A 605 9.41 3.22 -42.59
C VAL A 605 10.61 3.32 -43.57
N PRO A 606 10.70 2.50 -44.63
CA PRO A 606 11.90 2.40 -45.44
C PRO A 606 11.96 3.55 -46.45
N VAL A 607 12.96 4.43 -46.31
CA VAL A 607 13.26 5.45 -47.32
C VAL A 607 14.42 4.97 -48.20
N GLN A 608 14.11 4.78 -49.48
CA GLN A 608 15.06 4.56 -50.56
C GLN A 608 16.04 5.73 -50.66
N ARG A 609 17.33 5.40 -50.74
CA ARG A 609 18.42 6.33 -51.06
C ARG A 609 18.27 6.84 -52.49
N ALA A 610 18.20 8.16 -52.67
CA ALA A 610 18.63 8.80 -53.90
C ALA A 610 19.52 10.00 -53.57
N ARG A 611 20.74 9.95 -54.13
CA ARG A 611 21.75 11.01 -54.15
C ARG A 611 21.29 12.15 -55.06
N ARG A 612 21.58 13.40 -54.68
CA ARG A 612 22.26 14.42 -55.50
C ARG A 612 22.36 15.74 -54.74
N GLY A 613 23.52 16.39 -54.87
CA GLY A 613 23.81 17.70 -54.30
C GLY A 613 23.25 18.86 -55.15
N PRO A 614 23.94 20.01 -55.14
CA PRO A 614 23.44 21.27 -54.57
C PRO A 614 23.00 22.26 -55.66
N ASP A 615 22.28 23.32 -55.29
CA ASP A 615 22.60 24.70 -55.71
C ASP A 615 21.60 25.77 -55.23
N ALA A 616 22.20 26.91 -54.90
CA ALA A 616 21.76 28.30 -55.12
C ALA A 616 20.45 28.84 -54.51
N GLY A 617 20.62 29.90 -53.71
CA GLY A 617 20.26 31.23 -54.25
C GLY A 617 19.28 32.09 -53.44
N ALA A 618 19.85 33.18 -52.90
CA ALA A 618 19.25 34.53 -52.78
C ALA A 618 18.11 34.75 -51.76
N GLY A 619 18.39 35.55 -50.71
CA GLY A 619 18.51 37.00 -50.85
C GLY A 619 17.57 37.83 -49.97
N THR A 620 18.18 38.88 -49.37
CA THR A 620 17.57 40.12 -48.84
C THR A 620 16.88 40.02 -47.47
N GLY A 621 17.09 40.90 -46.50
CA GLY A 621 17.91 42.11 -46.39
C GLY A 621 17.52 42.87 -45.12
N SER A 622 18.53 43.33 -44.37
CA SER A 622 18.64 44.54 -43.53
C SER A 622 17.43 45.01 -42.68
N ASP A 623 17.61 45.09 -41.35
CA ASP A 623 17.89 46.39 -40.72
C ASP A 623 18.30 46.25 -39.24
N ALA A 624 19.45 46.86 -38.94
CA ALA A 624 19.89 47.22 -37.59
C ALA A 624 19.89 48.76 -37.49
N PRO A 625 19.92 49.32 -36.27
CA PRO A 625 21.15 50.03 -35.93
C PRO A 625 21.64 49.87 -34.48
N VAL A 626 22.89 49.44 -34.41
CA VAL A 626 24.05 49.88 -33.61
C VAL A 626 23.89 51.08 -32.66
N ARG A 627 24.46 50.94 -31.45
CA ARG A 627 25.49 51.79 -30.78
C ARG A 627 25.74 51.22 -29.36
N GLY A 628 26.95 51.08 -28.82
CA GLY A 628 28.30 51.45 -29.24
C GLY A 628 29.21 51.52 -28.00
N ASP A 629 30.45 51.05 -28.18
CA ASP A 629 31.71 51.37 -27.45
C ASP A 629 31.95 50.79 -26.03
N GLY A 630 33.14 50.23 -25.70
CA GLY A 630 34.37 50.11 -26.48
C GLY A 630 35.55 49.54 -25.65
N HIS A 631 36.70 49.44 -26.34
CA HIS A 631 38.09 49.25 -25.87
C HIS A 631 38.74 47.85 -25.79
N ARG A 632 39.70 47.62 -26.71
CA ARG A 632 40.87 46.71 -26.66
C ARG A 632 42.12 47.52 -26.21
N PRO A 633 43.31 46.95 -25.89
CA PRO A 633 44.26 46.19 -26.77
C PRO A 633 44.81 44.91 -26.06
N GLY A 634 45.58 43.97 -26.62
CA GLY A 634 46.38 43.88 -27.84
C GLY A 634 47.90 43.88 -27.54
N TYR A 635 48.53 42.70 -27.42
CA TYR A 635 49.96 42.46 -27.72
C TYR A 635 50.23 40.99 -28.10
N ASP A 636 50.46 40.75 -29.40
CA ASP A 636 51.62 40.13 -30.09
C ASP A 636 52.69 39.36 -29.27
N VAL A 637 53.48 38.38 -29.74
CA VAL A 637 53.73 37.67 -31.02
C VAL A 637 54.71 36.53 -30.68
N HIS A 638 54.53 35.31 -31.23
CA HIS A 638 55.56 34.51 -31.92
C HIS A 638 54.97 33.16 -32.41
N ARG A 639 55.55 32.67 -33.50
CA ARG A 639 55.02 31.81 -34.58
C ARG A 639 56.12 30.73 -34.85
N PRO A 640 55.93 29.66 -35.68
CA PRO A 640 55.12 28.42 -35.60
C PRO A 640 56.07 27.19 -35.87
N PRO A 641 55.81 26.17 -36.74
CA PRO A 641 54.66 25.28 -36.99
C PRO A 641 55.01 23.76 -36.97
N ALA A 642 53.98 22.91 -37.17
CA ALA A 642 54.00 21.59 -37.86
C ALA A 642 54.64 20.39 -37.09
N ALA A 643 54.25 19.11 -37.22
CA ALA A 643 53.39 18.38 -38.17
C ALA A 643 52.98 16.99 -37.57
N ALA A 644 51.94 16.38 -38.18
CA ALA A 644 51.71 14.94 -38.46
C ALA A 644 51.93 13.89 -37.34
N GLY A 645 50.91 13.12 -36.93
CA GLY A 645 50.38 11.90 -37.61
C GLY A 645 50.40 10.78 -36.56
N GLY A 646 49.47 9.83 -36.40
CA GLY A 646 48.51 9.25 -37.31
C GLY A 646 48.87 7.77 -37.56
N ALA A 647 48.18 6.84 -36.87
CA ALA A 647 47.95 5.42 -37.26
C ALA A 647 49.18 4.47 -37.18
N ASP A 648 49.12 3.14 -37.11
CA ASP A 648 48.07 2.09 -37.05
C ASP A 648 48.79 0.73 -36.82
N GLY A 649 48.03 -0.34 -36.53
CA GLY A 649 48.40 -1.74 -36.85
C GLY A 649 48.57 -2.68 -35.64
N GLN A 650 47.58 -3.47 -35.25
CA GLN A 650 47.23 -4.83 -35.75
C GLN A 650 48.36 -5.88 -35.68
N HIS A 651 48.25 -6.88 -34.78
CA HIS A 651 47.97 -8.30 -35.10
C HIS A 651 48.05 -9.21 -33.86
N VAL A 652 47.13 -10.19 -33.82
CA VAL A 652 47.00 -11.39 -32.94
C VAL A 652 47.75 -12.54 -33.66
N PRO A 653 48.36 -13.62 -33.06
CA PRO A 653 47.64 -14.63 -32.25
C PRO A 653 48.42 -15.53 -31.25
N GLY A 654 47.66 -16.29 -30.44
CA GLY A 654 47.83 -17.75 -30.30
C GLY A 654 48.88 -18.37 -29.36
N ALA A 655 48.37 -18.85 -28.20
CA ALA A 655 48.58 -20.19 -27.61
C ALA A 655 49.95 -20.75 -27.16
N ARG A 656 49.90 -21.31 -25.93
CA ARG A 656 50.66 -22.44 -25.31
C ARG A 656 52.02 -22.20 -24.63
N VAL A 657 51.98 -22.28 -23.28
CA VAL A 657 52.78 -23.08 -22.29
C VAL A 657 54.29 -23.26 -22.57
N PRO A 658 55.17 -22.99 -21.57
CA PRO A 658 55.74 -24.11 -20.78
C PRO A 658 55.99 -23.83 -19.28
N ASP A 659 55.75 -24.87 -18.46
CA ASP A 659 56.40 -25.21 -17.16
C ASP A 659 57.91 -25.53 -17.40
N PRO A 660 58.84 -25.88 -16.46
CA PRO A 660 58.72 -26.28 -15.04
C PRO A 660 59.89 -25.86 -14.09
N THR A 661 59.83 -26.27 -12.81
CA THR A 661 60.91 -26.90 -11.97
C THR A 661 60.39 -27.13 -10.53
N ALA A 662 60.12 -28.39 -10.11
CA ALA A 662 60.97 -29.31 -9.30
C ALA A 662 61.19 -28.81 -7.84
N THR A 663 61.02 -29.53 -6.72
CA THR A 663 60.93 -30.95 -6.28
C THR A 663 60.57 -30.86 -4.76
N GLY A 664 59.66 -31.61 -4.14
CA GLY A 664 59.70 -33.04 -3.81
C GLY A 664 59.76 -33.24 -2.28
N VAL A 665 58.83 -34.03 -1.69
CA VAL A 665 59.03 -35.12 -0.68
C VAL A 665 57.67 -35.51 -0.03
N GLN A 666 57.15 -36.64 -0.51
CA GLN A 666 56.52 -37.82 0.12
C GLN A 666 55.63 -37.72 1.40
N GLY A 667 54.42 -38.30 1.28
CA GLY A 667 53.47 -38.63 2.36
C GLY A 667 53.84 -39.91 3.17
N PRO A 668 52.90 -40.49 3.96
CA PRO A 668 51.73 -41.22 3.41
C PRO A 668 50.38 -41.02 4.17
N GLY A 669 49.26 -41.37 3.50
CA GLY A 669 47.88 -41.32 4.05
C GLY A 669 47.48 -42.56 4.87
N PRO A 670 46.21 -43.02 4.85
CA PRO A 670 44.93 -42.32 5.02
C PRO A 670 44.20 -42.83 6.30
N ARG A 671 43.22 -42.07 6.83
CA ARG A 671 42.26 -42.59 7.84
C ARG A 671 40.82 -42.22 7.49
N LEU A 672 39.98 -43.25 7.54
CA LEU A 672 38.53 -43.26 7.35
C LEU A 672 37.79 -42.28 8.29
N PRO A 673 36.60 -41.77 7.90
CA PRO A 673 35.74 -40.97 8.78
C PRO A 673 34.94 -41.88 9.72
N GLY A 674 35.04 -41.60 11.03
CA GLY A 674 34.21 -42.18 12.08
C GLY A 674 32.82 -41.53 12.16
N PRO A 675 31.86 -42.16 12.86
CA PRO A 675 30.43 -41.86 12.79
C PRO A 675 30.05 -40.63 13.63
N PRO A 676 28.99 -39.87 13.27
CA PRO A 676 28.45 -38.83 14.13
C PRO A 676 27.50 -39.39 15.20
N ALA A 677 27.71 -38.96 16.44
CA ALA A 677 26.86 -39.19 17.60
C ALA A 677 25.59 -38.28 17.54
N PRO A 678 24.53 -38.59 18.31
CA PRO A 678 23.18 -38.12 18.05
C PRO A 678 22.96 -36.69 18.56
N PHE A 679 22.52 -35.80 17.66
CA PHE A 679 22.00 -34.50 18.05
C PHE A 679 20.58 -34.66 18.59
N ALA A 680 20.40 -34.22 19.83
CA ALA A 680 19.12 -34.01 20.46
C ALA A 680 18.29 -33.01 19.64
N SER A 681 17.07 -33.41 19.36
CA SER A 681 16.02 -32.68 18.68
C SER A 681 15.64 -31.38 19.41
N GLU A 682 15.92 -30.23 18.80
CA GLU A 682 15.16 -29.00 19.01
C GLU A 682 13.97 -28.98 18.04
N PRO A 683 12.75 -28.60 18.48
CA PRO A 683 11.56 -28.66 17.64
C PRO A 683 11.45 -27.44 16.70
N PRO A 684 11.09 -27.63 15.42
CA PRO A 684 10.69 -26.53 14.56
C PRO A 684 9.28 -26.02 14.92
N TRP A 685 9.23 -24.70 15.03
CA TRP A 685 8.08 -23.85 15.29
C TRP A 685 6.89 -24.18 14.38
N SER A 686 5.82 -24.74 14.96
CA SER A 686 4.51 -24.89 14.32
C SER A 686 3.57 -23.83 14.91
N GLY A 687 3.23 -22.82 14.12
CA GLY A 687 2.17 -21.86 14.46
C GLY A 687 0.79 -22.53 14.40
N PRO A 688 -0.18 -22.13 15.25
CA PRO A 688 -1.44 -22.84 15.39
C PRO A 688 -2.37 -22.53 14.20
N TYR A 689 -2.64 -23.56 13.40
CA TYR A 689 -3.81 -23.58 12.53
C TYR A 689 -5.07 -23.83 13.36
N ALA A 690 -6.07 -22.98 13.14
CA ALA A 690 -7.42 -23.19 13.61
C ALA A 690 -7.98 -24.51 13.07
N SER A 691 -8.52 -25.31 13.97
CA SER A 691 -9.32 -26.49 13.71
C SER A 691 -10.53 -26.13 12.83
N GLY A 692 -10.56 -26.68 11.62
CA GLY A 692 -11.79 -26.76 10.82
C GLY A 692 -12.72 -27.85 11.39
N PRO A 693 -14.05 -27.65 11.37
CA PRO A 693 -15.01 -28.66 11.80
C PRO A 693 -15.14 -29.77 10.74
N PRO A 694 -15.52 -31.00 11.12
CA PRO A 694 -15.65 -32.10 10.17
C PRO A 694 -16.89 -31.94 9.27
N ALA A 695 -16.70 -32.35 8.02
CA ALA A 695 -17.69 -32.39 6.97
C ALA A 695 -18.96 -33.15 7.36
N ARG A 696 -20.12 -32.52 7.12
CA ARG A 696 -21.40 -33.21 6.91
C ARG A 696 -21.90 -32.87 5.52
N SER A 697 -22.20 -33.91 4.75
CA SER A 697 -22.72 -33.88 3.38
C SER A 697 -23.97 -33.02 3.23
N PRO A 698 -24.16 -32.30 2.11
CA PRO A 698 -25.44 -31.71 1.76
C PRO A 698 -26.17 -32.59 0.73
N HIS A 699 -27.30 -33.17 1.14
CA HIS A 699 -28.39 -33.47 0.22
C HIS A 699 -29.20 -32.18 0.01
N THR A 700 -29.43 -31.82 -1.25
CA THR A 700 -30.43 -30.81 -1.67
C THR A 700 -31.84 -31.36 -1.45
N PRO A 701 -32.84 -30.49 -1.19
CA PRO A 701 -33.71 -30.13 -2.32
C PRO A 701 -34.17 -28.66 -2.35
N ARG A 702 -34.69 -28.30 -3.53
CA ARG A 702 -35.24 -27.00 -3.97
C ARG A 702 -36.63 -26.68 -3.34
N PRO A 703 -37.14 -25.43 -3.52
CA PRO A 703 -38.11 -24.78 -2.64
C PRO A 703 -39.57 -24.97 -3.06
N GLY A 704 -40.49 -24.83 -2.10
CA GLY A 704 -41.92 -24.72 -2.36
C GLY A 704 -42.67 -24.13 -1.17
N GLY A 705 -43.22 -22.93 -1.37
CA GLY A 705 -44.65 -22.64 -1.13
C GLY A 705 -45.21 -22.51 0.29
N TYR A 706 -45.89 -21.37 0.47
CA TYR A 706 -47.17 -21.12 1.13
C TYR A 706 -47.31 -21.09 2.68
N GLU A 707 -47.79 -19.92 3.12
CA GLU A 707 -48.90 -19.63 4.03
C GLU A 707 -49.00 -20.23 5.46
N ALA A 708 -49.05 -19.28 6.40
CA ALA A 708 -50.03 -19.10 7.49
C ALA A 708 -50.49 -20.31 8.33
N VAL A 709 -50.43 -20.16 9.66
CA VAL A 709 -51.61 -20.03 10.56
C VAL A 709 -51.18 -20.03 12.05
N VAL A 710 -51.56 -18.94 12.72
CA VAL A 710 -52.13 -18.77 14.07
C VAL A 710 -51.83 -19.77 15.21
N GLY A 711 -51.45 -19.21 16.35
CA GLY A 711 -51.78 -19.68 17.70
C GLY A 711 -50.55 -19.81 18.60
N GLY A 712 -50.45 -19.22 19.79
CA GLY A 712 -51.36 -18.43 20.60
C GLY A 712 -50.66 -18.14 21.94
N GLN A 713 -50.93 -16.94 22.47
CA GLN A 713 -51.03 -16.59 23.90
C GLN A 713 -50.02 -17.16 24.90
N ARG A 714 -49.22 -16.27 25.52
CA ARG A 714 -49.40 -15.87 26.93
C ARG A 714 -48.38 -14.80 27.35
N ALA A 715 -48.89 -13.60 27.61
CA ALA A 715 -48.34 -12.71 28.61
C ALA A 715 -48.76 -13.20 30.01
N PRO A 716 -48.03 -12.81 31.05
CA PRO A 716 -48.69 -12.04 32.10
C PRO A 716 -47.91 -10.78 32.48
N ALA A 717 -48.69 -9.76 32.87
CA ALA A 717 -48.26 -8.45 33.33
C ALA A 717 -48.08 -8.43 34.88
N PRO A 718 -48.07 -7.27 35.54
CA PRO A 718 -46.94 -6.75 36.31
C PRO A 718 -47.09 -6.95 37.83
N VAL A 719 -45.98 -6.88 38.57
CA VAL A 719 -46.00 -6.78 40.04
C VAL A 719 -45.27 -5.51 40.47
N GLY A 720 -46.01 -4.62 41.13
CA GLY A 720 -45.53 -3.42 41.80
C GLY A 720 -44.91 -3.69 43.19
N PRO A 721 -44.48 -2.63 43.90
CA PRO A 721 -43.24 -2.62 44.69
C PRO A 721 -43.43 -2.98 46.18
N PRO A 722 -42.31 -3.06 46.94
CA PRO A 722 -42.31 -2.37 48.22
C PRO A 722 -41.04 -1.53 48.52
N ALA A 723 -41.33 -0.33 49.01
CA ALA A 723 -40.71 0.47 50.07
C ALA A 723 -39.21 0.35 50.44
N HIS A 724 -38.55 1.50 50.30
CA HIS A 724 -37.54 2.16 51.14
C HIS A 724 -36.94 1.41 52.35
N ALA A 725 -35.61 1.32 52.34
CA ALA A 725 -34.78 1.53 53.54
C ALA A 725 -33.47 2.23 53.13
N ASP A 726 -33.20 3.35 53.80
CA ASP A 726 -32.05 4.22 53.64
C ASP A 726 -30.70 3.52 53.91
N GLY A 727 -29.66 3.98 53.21
CA GLY A 727 -28.28 3.57 53.49
C GLY A 727 -27.31 3.83 52.34
N VAL A 728 -27.10 5.10 52.00
CA VAL A 728 -26.05 5.54 51.05
C VAL A 728 -24.67 5.35 51.69
N PRO A 729 -23.72 4.75 50.95
CA PRO A 729 -22.45 5.43 50.74
C PRO A 729 -22.08 5.48 49.24
N GLU A 730 -21.69 6.66 48.79
CA GLU A 730 -21.21 6.94 47.44
C GLU A 730 -20.06 6.02 46.99
N PRO A 731 -20.05 5.55 45.74
CA PRO A 731 -18.85 4.99 45.13
C PRO A 731 -17.98 6.08 44.48
N TYR A 732 -16.90 6.40 45.17
CA TYR A 732 -15.55 6.71 44.67
C TYR A 732 -15.41 7.19 43.20
N ALA A 733 -15.13 8.49 43.06
CA ALA A 733 -14.37 9.03 41.94
C ALA A 733 -12.94 8.43 41.96
N GLY A 734 -12.62 7.58 40.99
CA GLY A 734 -11.35 6.86 40.89
C GLY A 734 -10.49 7.33 39.71
N ALA A 735 -9.61 8.30 40.00
CA ALA A 735 -8.26 8.50 39.48
C ALA A 735 -8.02 8.44 37.95
N ALA A 736 -7.98 9.63 37.35
CA ALA A 736 -7.08 9.93 36.24
C ALA A 736 -5.61 9.81 36.72
N GLY A 737 -4.87 8.87 36.15
CA GLY A 737 -3.45 8.68 36.43
C GLY A 737 -2.61 9.80 35.83
N ALA A 738 -2.25 10.78 36.66
CA ALA A 738 -1.18 11.73 36.39
C ALA A 738 0.18 11.06 36.61
N TYR A 739 1.02 10.99 35.57
CA TYR A 739 2.44 10.69 35.72
C TYR A 739 3.13 11.95 36.27
N GLY A 740 3.13 12.09 37.60
CA GLY A 740 3.90 13.09 38.34
C GLY A 740 5.14 12.46 38.95
N THR A 741 6.31 12.92 38.50
CA THR A 741 7.61 12.65 39.09
C THR A 741 7.75 13.30 40.47
N ALA A 742 8.10 12.54 41.50
CA ALA A 742 8.76 13.07 42.71
C ALA A 742 9.48 11.95 43.48
N PHE A 743 10.80 12.11 43.67
CA PHE A 743 11.56 11.54 44.78
C PHE A 743 11.73 12.63 45.85
N PRO A 744 11.79 12.30 47.16
CA PRO A 744 11.67 13.29 48.23
C PRO A 744 12.99 13.99 48.53
N GLY A 745 12.87 15.27 48.93
CA GLY A 745 13.97 16.16 49.27
C GLY A 745 14.52 16.00 50.69
N GLY A 746 15.76 16.45 50.86
CA GLY A 746 16.35 16.87 52.13
C GLY A 746 16.51 18.38 52.11
N GLY A 747 15.96 19.06 53.12
CA GLY A 747 15.81 20.51 53.18
C GLY A 747 17.10 21.29 53.43
N SER A 748 17.03 22.59 53.14
CA SER A 748 17.98 23.60 53.61
C SER A 748 17.41 24.36 54.80
N PRO A 749 18.25 24.88 55.70
CA PRO A 749 17.99 26.12 56.41
C PRO A 749 18.95 27.25 55.96
N PRO A 750 18.67 28.52 56.30
CA PRO A 750 19.19 29.68 55.57
C PRO A 750 20.29 30.48 56.29
N GLY A 751 21.02 31.28 55.49
CA GLY A 751 21.52 32.61 55.84
C GLY A 751 22.91 32.70 56.50
N THR A 752 23.85 33.38 55.84
CA THR A 752 24.43 34.68 56.25
C THR A 752 25.72 34.98 55.44
N GLY A 753 25.95 36.26 55.15
CA GLY A 753 27.03 36.72 54.26
C GLY A 753 28.42 36.78 54.91
N GLY A 754 29.41 37.10 54.08
CA GLY A 754 30.78 37.38 54.49
C GLY A 754 31.65 37.68 53.28
N ALA A 755 32.22 38.88 53.25
CA ALA A 755 33.04 39.45 52.18
C ALA A 755 34.52 39.02 52.25
N ASP A 756 35.24 39.42 51.20
CA ASP A 756 36.69 39.65 51.06
C ASP A 756 37.64 38.47 50.75
N GLY A 757 38.37 38.64 49.64
CA GLY A 757 39.53 37.83 49.21
C GLY A 757 40.82 38.26 49.91
N PRO A 758 42.00 38.36 49.25
CA PRO A 758 42.50 37.71 48.02
C PRO A 758 43.89 37.05 48.26
N GLY A 759 44.52 36.49 47.20
CA GLY A 759 45.99 36.58 47.08
C GLY A 759 46.81 35.34 46.68
N ALA A 760 47.48 35.51 45.54
CA ALA A 760 48.90 35.20 45.29
C ALA A 760 49.36 33.75 44.97
N ARG A 761 49.69 33.56 43.69
CA ARG A 761 50.80 32.73 43.15
C ARG A 761 52.18 33.35 43.58
N PRO A 762 53.40 32.93 43.14
CA PRO A 762 53.81 31.89 42.16
C PRO A 762 55.15 31.13 42.42
N GLY A 763 55.54 30.27 41.46
CA GLY A 763 56.94 29.96 41.10
C GLY A 763 57.46 28.56 41.47
N ARG A 764 58.34 27.87 40.73
CA ARG A 764 58.88 27.93 39.36
C ARG A 764 59.75 26.65 39.18
N ARG A 765 59.56 25.89 38.08
CA ARG A 765 60.51 25.04 37.32
C ARG A 765 61.49 24.12 38.09
N THR A 766 61.60 22.83 37.76
CA THR A 766 62.48 22.36 36.65
C THR A 766 62.27 20.87 36.37
N ALA A 767 62.66 20.47 35.17
CA ALA A 767 62.40 19.18 34.52
C ALA A 767 63.54 18.18 34.66
N SER A 768 63.22 16.87 34.67
CA SER A 768 63.93 15.83 33.90
C SER A 768 63.24 14.46 33.97
N HIS A 769 62.93 13.90 32.79
CA HIS A 769 63.11 12.51 32.29
C HIS A 769 62.89 11.33 33.27
N GLY A 770 62.13 10.27 32.98
CA GLY A 770 61.44 9.78 31.78
C GLY A 770 61.02 8.31 32.00
N VAL A 771 60.15 7.81 31.10
CA VAL A 771 59.81 6.40 30.79
C VAL A 771 58.65 5.71 31.55
N ALA A 772 57.49 5.79 30.89
CA ALA A 772 56.48 4.76 30.56
C ALA A 772 55.91 3.78 31.61
N THR A 773 54.60 3.87 31.83
CA THR A 773 53.65 2.73 31.84
C THR A 773 52.27 3.21 31.33
N GLY A 774 51.56 2.32 30.63
CA GLY A 774 50.54 2.61 29.62
C GLY A 774 49.18 3.13 30.11
N ALA A 775 48.57 3.94 29.25
CA ALA A 775 47.19 4.40 29.35
C ALA A 775 46.26 3.40 28.64
N THR A 776 45.17 3.03 29.31
CA THR A 776 44.04 2.32 28.73
C THR A 776 43.11 3.31 28.02
N ASP A 777 42.97 3.12 26.71
CA ASP A 777 42.04 3.80 25.81
C ASP A 777 40.58 3.71 26.30
N ARG A 778 39.96 4.89 26.47
CA ARG A 778 38.51 5.06 26.33
C ARG A 778 38.27 5.47 24.87
N PRO A 779 37.40 4.79 24.10
CA PRO A 779 37.13 5.24 22.74
C PRO A 779 36.28 6.50 22.79
N GLU A 780 36.92 7.64 22.53
CA GLU A 780 36.24 8.86 22.10
C GLU A 780 35.59 8.58 20.74
N LEU A 781 34.26 8.61 20.70
CA LEU A 781 33.51 8.62 19.45
C LEU A 781 33.88 9.89 18.70
N ARG A 782 34.74 9.75 17.68
CA ARG A 782 34.98 10.79 16.67
C ARG A 782 33.66 11.10 15.98
N THR A 783 33.10 12.26 16.28
CA THR A 783 32.02 12.88 15.52
C THR A 783 32.62 13.48 14.24
N ASP A 784 32.92 12.63 13.26
CA ASP A 784 33.08 13.04 11.86
C ASP A 784 31.86 12.48 11.09
N ASP A 785 30.68 13.08 11.32
CA ASP A 785 29.50 12.94 10.45
C ASP A 785 28.50 14.07 10.72
N THR A 786 28.96 15.33 10.66
CA THR A 786 28.10 16.52 10.69
C THR A 786 27.94 17.07 9.29
N ASP A 787 27.19 16.37 8.43
CA ASP A 787 26.61 16.99 7.23
C ASP A 787 25.32 16.28 6.77
N SER A 788 24.39 16.02 7.70
CA SER A 788 23.03 15.59 7.38
C SER A 788 22.06 16.23 8.36
N THR A 789 21.51 17.38 7.98
CA THR A 789 20.25 17.86 8.57
C THR A 789 19.19 16.79 8.32
N ALA A 790 18.85 16.01 9.36
CA ALA A 790 17.94 14.88 9.23
C ALA A 790 16.57 15.36 8.72
N HIS A 791 16.28 15.09 7.45
CA HIS A 791 15.01 15.41 6.82
C HIS A 791 13.86 14.66 7.53
N VAL A 792 12.99 15.38 8.24
CA VAL A 792 11.83 14.78 8.91
C VAL A 792 10.79 14.36 7.85
N PRO A 793 10.37 13.09 7.79
CA PRO A 793 9.41 12.65 6.78
C PRO A 793 8.01 13.27 6.95
N PRO A 794 7.28 13.56 5.85
CA PRO A 794 5.91 14.09 5.88
C PRO A 794 4.90 13.29 6.71
N ARG A 795 5.08 11.98 6.86
CA ARG A 795 4.18 11.14 7.68
C ARG A 795 4.17 11.51 9.17
N CYS A 796 5.23 12.17 9.66
CA CYS A 796 5.32 12.60 11.06
C CYS A 796 4.33 13.73 11.41
N VAL A 797 3.63 14.31 10.42
CA VAL A 797 2.52 15.26 10.66
C VAL A 797 1.50 14.68 11.64
N GLY A 798 1.14 13.40 11.51
CA GLY A 798 0.16 12.75 12.40
C GLY A 798 0.60 12.77 13.88
N VAL A 799 1.87 12.49 14.12
CA VAL A 799 2.49 12.48 15.46
C VAL A 799 2.48 13.87 16.09
N VAL A 800 2.92 14.90 15.36
CA VAL A 800 3.02 16.28 15.87
C VAL A 800 1.63 16.88 16.10
N VAL A 801 0.67 16.62 15.19
CA VAL A 801 -0.74 16.99 15.39
C VAL A 801 -1.30 16.34 16.65
N GLN A 802 -1.00 15.06 16.87
CA GLN A 802 -1.46 14.37 18.07
C GLN A 802 -0.79 14.91 19.35
N ALA A 803 0.47 15.37 19.28
CA ALA A 803 1.13 16.06 20.39
C ALA A 803 0.48 17.42 20.69
N LEU A 804 0.11 18.19 19.66
CA LEU A 804 -0.65 19.45 19.80
C LEU A 804 -2.00 19.22 20.49
N LEU A 805 -2.76 18.20 20.08
CA LEU A 805 -4.04 17.84 20.72
C LEU A 805 -3.86 17.39 22.17
N ARG A 806 -2.76 16.72 22.50
CA ARG A 806 -2.42 16.37 23.90
C ARG A 806 -2.09 17.62 24.72
N GLU A 807 -1.43 18.62 24.15
CA GLU A 807 -1.17 19.89 24.84
C GLU A 807 -2.47 20.58 25.25
N GLU A 808 -3.51 20.55 24.41
CA GLU A 808 -4.84 21.05 24.77
C GLU A 808 -5.39 20.36 26.03
N SER A 809 -5.34 19.03 26.06
CA SER A 809 -5.87 18.24 27.19
C SER A 809 -5.09 18.42 28.50
N THR A 810 -3.81 18.78 28.43
CA THR A 810 -2.90 18.83 29.59
C THR A 810 -2.63 20.25 30.08
N ARG A 811 -2.56 21.23 29.18
CA ARG A 811 -2.21 22.64 29.45
C ARG A 811 -3.32 23.63 29.08
N GLY A 812 -4.41 23.16 28.48
CA GLY A 812 -5.60 23.95 28.14
C GLY A 812 -5.54 24.63 26.77
N ALA A 813 -6.72 24.98 26.24
CA ALA A 813 -6.89 25.51 24.89
C ALA A 813 -6.18 26.85 24.63
N ALA A 814 -5.99 27.70 25.66
CA ALA A 814 -5.34 29.00 25.52
C ALA A 814 -3.84 28.89 25.16
N VAL A 815 -3.15 27.87 25.68
CA VAL A 815 -1.74 27.60 25.36
C VAL A 815 -1.62 27.16 23.90
N LEU A 816 -2.46 26.20 23.49
CA LEU A 816 -2.51 25.73 22.12
C LEU A 816 -2.87 26.87 21.15
N ALA A 817 -3.85 27.72 21.47
CA ALA A 817 -4.25 28.84 20.62
C ALA A 817 -3.09 29.81 20.32
N ARG A 818 -2.25 30.14 21.31
CA ARG A 818 -1.05 30.98 21.08
C ARG A 818 -0.06 30.29 20.14
N ARG A 819 0.15 28.98 20.30
CA ARG A 819 1.05 28.20 19.45
C ARG A 819 0.54 28.12 18.00
N LEU A 820 -0.76 27.85 17.82
CA LEU A 820 -1.38 27.86 16.49
C LEU A 820 -1.30 29.25 15.84
N GLY A 821 -1.44 30.34 16.61
CA GLY A 821 -1.22 31.70 16.09
C GLY A 821 0.17 31.91 15.47
N ARG A 822 1.23 31.39 16.11
CA ARG A 822 2.60 31.41 15.55
C ARG A 822 2.73 30.56 14.28
N LEU A 823 2.05 29.42 14.22
CA LEU A 823 2.01 28.61 13.00
C LEU A 823 1.31 29.32 11.85
N VAL A 824 0.28 30.14 12.12
CA VAL A 824 -0.36 30.97 11.08
C VAL A 824 0.66 31.95 10.50
N ASP A 825 1.53 32.55 11.31
CA ASP A 825 2.54 33.45 10.77
C ASP A 825 3.62 32.70 9.98
N ALA A 826 4.05 31.53 10.46
CA ALA A 826 5.06 30.73 9.78
C ALA A 826 4.58 30.13 8.44
N ALA A 827 3.29 29.77 8.33
CA ALA A 827 2.70 29.27 7.09
C ALA A 827 2.78 30.29 5.93
N TRP A 828 2.97 31.58 6.23
CA TRP A 828 3.12 32.67 5.26
C TRP A 828 4.51 33.31 5.28
N ALA A 829 5.47 32.80 6.06
CA ALA A 829 6.82 33.36 6.14
C ALA A 829 7.69 33.01 4.90
N ASP A 830 7.30 31.99 4.13
CA ASP A 830 8.12 31.37 3.06
C ASP A 830 7.50 31.52 1.66
N THR A 831 7.12 32.74 1.27
CA THR A 831 6.63 33.06 -0.09
C THR A 831 7.74 33.45 -1.07
N GLY A 832 8.95 32.89 -0.91
CA GLY A 832 10.05 33.03 -1.86
C GLY A 832 9.89 32.12 -3.10
N PRO A 833 10.60 32.38 -4.22
CA PRO A 833 10.59 31.49 -5.37
C PRO A 833 11.19 30.13 -4.97
N ARG A 834 10.39 29.08 -5.10
CA ARG A 834 10.78 27.70 -4.75
C ARG A 834 11.85 27.19 -5.74
N PRO A 835 12.89 26.48 -5.30
CA PRO A 835 13.81 25.81 -6.21
C PRO A 835 13.05 24.76 -7.05
N ALA A 836 13.48 24.59 -8.30
CA ALA A 836 12.88 23.66 -9.25
C ALA A 836 12.82 22.22 -8.69
N ALA A 837 11.82 21.47 -9.16
CA ALA A 837 11.46 20.12 -8.73
C ALA A 837 12.67 19.25 -8.36
N GLY A 838 12.75 18.84 -7.09
CA GLY A 838 13.77 17.91 -6.60
C GLY A 838 14.31 18.16 -5.19
N ARG A 839 14.02 19.31 -4.55
CA ARG A 839 14.40 19.59 -3.15
C ARG A 839 13.22 20.02 -2.29
N ASP A 840 13.19 19.48 -1.07
CA ASP A 840 12.25 19.72 0.03
C ASP A 840 10.85 20.22 -0.39
N VAL A 841 10.00 19.30 -0.83
CA VAL A 841 8.58 19.59 -1.08
C VAL A 841 7.83 19.92 0.24
N ALA A 842 8.42 19.60 1.40
CA ALA A 842 7.90 19.86 2.74
C ALA A 842 8.69 20.98 3.47
N GLY A 843 8.74 22.18 2.89
CA GLY A 843 9.34 23.34 3.55
C GLY A 843 8.56 23.83 4.79
N PRO A 844 9.09 24.81 5.55
CA PRO A 844 8.48 25.31 6.78
C PRO A 844 7.02 25.75 6.65
N GLY A 845 6.68 26.45 5.56
CA GLY A 845 5.31 26.89 5.30
C GLY A 845 4.33 25.72 5.05
N TRP A 846 4.81 24.65 4.42
CA TRP A 846 4.03 23.43 4.22
C TRP A 846 3.74 22.74 5.55
N TRP A 847 4.75 22.56 6.41
CA TRP A 847 4.57 21.97 7.74
C TRP A 847 3.59 22.77 8.58
N ALA A 848 3.77 24.09 8.66
CA ALA A 848 2.86 24.95 9.43
C ALA A 848 1.40 24.83 8.94
N ALA A 849 1.17 24.82 7.62
CA ALA A 849 -0.17 24.65 7.06
C ALA A 849 -0.79 23.27 7.40
N ARG A 850 -0.03 22.17 7.25
CA ARG A 850 -0.52 20.82 7.57
C ARG A 850 -0.81 20.66 9.06
N LEU A 851 0.06 21.17 9.94
CA LEU A 851 -0.13 21.12 11.39
C LEU A 851 -1.36 21.92 11.84
N LEU A 852 -1.58 23.11 11.26
CA LEU A 852 -2.79 23.91 11.50
C LEU A 852 -4.05 23.14 11.08
N GLN A 853 -4.06 22.59 9.88
CA GLN A 853 -5.22 21.84 9.37
C GLN A 853 -5.52 20.61 10.22
N GLY A 854 -4.50 19.78 10.44
CA GLY A 854 -4.64 18.54 11.21
C GLY A 854 -5.13 18.80 12.63
N THR A 855 -4.64 19.85 13.28
CA THR A 855 -5.04 20.18 14.65
C THR A 855 -6.46 20.75 14.69
N LEU A 856 -6.78 21.75 13.86
CA LEU A 856 -8.09 22.42 13.89
C LEU A 856 -9.24 21.51 13.43
N LEU A 857 -9.00 20.59 12.48
CA LEU A 857 -10.02 19.64 12.03
C LEU A 857 -10.27 18.51 13.04
N ARG A 858 -9.32 18.24 13.94
CA ARG A 858 -9.41 17.18 14.97
C ARG A 858 -9.80 17.72 16.35
N ALA A 859 -9.78 19.04 16.56
CA ALA A 859 -10.23 19.68 17.78
C ALA A 859 -11.71 19.35 18.05
N GLY A 860 -12.04 19.02 19.30
CA GLY A 860 -13.41 18.66 19.71
C GLY A 860 -14.39 19.83 19.59
N ASP A 861 -13.90 21.05 19.87
CA ASP A 861 -14.60 22.33 19.75
C ASP A 861 -13.64 23.37 19.17
N ALA A 862 -14.02 24.05 18.08
CA ALA A 862 -13.16 25.05 17.45
C ALA A 862 -13.37 26.49 17.97
N ARG A 863 -14.39 26.74 18.82
CA ARG A 863 -14.70 28.07 19.37
C ARG A 863 -13.53 28.73 20.12
N PRO A 864 -12.74 28.01 20.95
CA PRO A 864 -11.59 28.60 21.64
C PRO A 864 -10.52 29.17 20.69
N TYR A 865 -10.48 28.69 19.45
CA TYR A 865 -9.51 29.11 18.43
C TYR A 865 -10.04 30.21 17.50
N GLY A 866 -11.19 30.83 17.80
CA GLY A 866 -11.78 31.87 16.96
C GLY A 866 -10.84 33.04 16.63
N GLY A 867 -9.92 33.40 17.54
CA GLY A 867 -8.87 34.39 17.26
C GLY A 867 -7.89 33.95 16.16
N VAL A 868 -7.41 32.70 16.24
CA VAL A 868 -6.51 32.08 15.25
C VAL A 868 -7.23 31.93 13.91
N LEU A 869 -8.49 31.51 13.91
CA LEU A 869 -9.31 31.38 12.71
C LEU A 869 -9.53 32.73 12.00
N ARG A 870 -9.75 33.81 12.75
CA ARG A 870 -9.82 35.17 12.17
C ARG A 870 -8.49 35.64 11.62
N GLN A 871 -7.37 35.35 12.29
CA GLN A 871 -6.02 35.64 11.80
C GLN A 871 -5.77 34.90 10.48
N LEU A 872 -6.08 33.61 10.43
CA LEU A 872 -5.97 32.76 9.25
C LEU A 872 -6.82 33.29 8.09
N ALA A 873 -8.09 33.63 8.34
CA ALA A 873 -8.97 34.22 7.33
C ALA A 873 -8.43 35.56 6.80
N GLY A 874 -7.86 36.40 7.67
CA GLY A 874 -7.21 37.65 7.27
C GLY A 874 -5.97 37.45 6.39
N ARG A 875 -5.13 36.44 6.70
CA ARG A 875 -3.97 36.08 5.87
C ARG A 875 -4.40 35.59 4.48
N ILE A 876 -5.44 34.75 4.41
CA ILE A 876 -5.99 34.26 3.14
C ILE A 876 -6.57 35.40 2.30
N ALA A 877 -7.31 36.33 2.93
CA ALA A 877 -7.90 37.48 2.24
C ALA A 877 -6.85 38.47 1.70
N THR A 878 -5.72 38.63 2.40
CA THR A 878 -4.62 39.53 2.00
C THR A 878 -3.65 38.89 0.99
N HIS A 879 -3.52 37.56 0.99
CA HIS A 879 -2.67 36.81 0.06
C HIS A 879 -3.45 35.71 -0.69
N PRO A 880 -4.48 36.06 -1.49
CA PRO A 880 -5.22 35.05 -2.23
C PRO A 880 -4.36 34.50 -3.39
N ALA A 881 -4.35 33.17 -3.54
CA ALA A 881 -3.60 32.48 -4.59
C ALA A 881 -3.94 33.06 -5.98
N GLY A 882 -2.93 33.29 -6.81
CA GLY A 882 -3.09 33.74 -8.20
C GLY A 882 -2.54 35.14 -8.47
N ARG A 883 -1.23 35.34 -8.30
CA ARG A 883 -0.51 36.32 -9.12
C ARG A 883 -0.30 35.69 -10.50
N PRO A 884 -0.71 36.31 -11.62
CA PRO A 884 -0.44 35.77 -12.95
C PRO A 884 1.08 35.69 -13.16
N GLY A 885 1.61 34.49 -13.44
CA GLY A 885 3.02 34.29 -13.82
C GLY A 885 3.98 33.77 -12.74
N GLY A 886 3.53 33.40 -11.54
CA GLY A 886 4.36 32.69 -10.55
C GLY A 886 4.08 31.18 -10.57
N PRO A 887 5.10 30.30 -10.45
CA PRO A 887 4.87 28.86 -10.33
C PRO A 887 4.06 28.57 -9.05
N ASP A 888 3.10 27.65 -9.14
CA ASP A 888 2.15 27.26 -8.10
C ASP A 888 2.81 26.95 -6.73
N GLY A 889 3.03 28.00 -5.94
CA GLY A 889 3.55 27.95 -4.58
C GLY A 889 2.41 27.99 -3.56
N CYS A 890 2.65 27.41 -2.39
CA CYS A 890 1.71 27.34 -1.28
C CYS A 890 1.14 28.73 -0.94
N GLY A 891 -0.15 28.82 -0.64
CA GLY A 891 -0.82 30.11 -0.48
C GLY A 891 -2.34 30.03 -0.40
N GLY A 892 -2.86 30.47 0.75
CA GLY A 892 -4.24 30.90 0.96
C GLY A 892 -5.33 29.87 0.67
N THR A 893 -5.89 29.93 -0.54
CA THR A 893 -7.11 29.21 -0.94
C THR A 893 -6.87 27.76 -1.35
N ARG A 894 -5.64 27.39 -1.73
CA ARG A 894 -5.30 25.99 -2.04
C ARG A 894 -5.31 25.12 -0.78
N ASP A 895 -4.73 25.65 0.29
CA ASP A 895 -4.58 24.92 1.55
C ASP A 895 -5.83 25.04 2.42
N PHE A 896 -6.43 26.23 2.54
CA PHE A 896 -7.56 26.49 3.44
C PHE A 896 -8.83 26.90 2.69
N GLY A 897 -9.20 26.14 1.65
CA GLY A 897 -10.41 26.36 0.85
C GLY A 897 -11.73 26.07 1.59
N PRO A 898 -12.90 26.19 0.92
CA PRO A 898 -14.21 26.07 1.56
C PRO A 898 -14.40 24.77 2.36
N TRP A 899 -13.90 23.65 1.83
CA TRP A 899 -13.92 22.33 2.46
C TRP A 899 -13.35 22.33 3.89
N PHE A 900 -12.33 23.15 4.16
CA PHE A 900 -11.68 23.22 5.46
C PHE A 900 -12.63 23.88 6.47
N TRP A 901 -13.18 25.04 6.12
CA TRP A 901 -14.08 25.82 6.97
C TRP A 901 -15.44 25.13 7.18
N GLU A 902 -15.93 24.41 6.18
CA GLU A 902 -17.15 23.62 6.27
C GLU A 902 -17.01 22.45 7.27
N ARG A 903 -15.81 21.89 7.42
CA ARG A 903 -15.53 20.75 8.30
C ARG A 903 -15.17 21.13 9.74
N LEU A 904 -14.95 22.41 10.03
CA LEU A 904 -14.70 22.87 11.40
C LEU A 904 -15.95 22.72 12.27
N ARG A 905 -15.74 22.27 13.52
CA ARG A 905 -16.79 22.15 14.54
C ARG A 905 -17.12 23.52 15.15
N LEU A 906 -17.87 24.32 14.40
CA LEU A 906 -18.32 25.67 14.76
C LEU A 906 -19.84 25.82 14.63
N GLY A 907 -20.41 26.76 15.38
CA GLY A 907 -21.77 27.24 15.16
C GLY A 907 -21.91 27.95 13.80
N GLU A 908 -23.15 28.08 13.33
CA GLU A 908 -23.43 28.67 12.02
C GLU A 908 -23.11 30.17 11.97
N ASP A 909 -23.35 30.90 13.07
CA ASP A 909 -23.04 32.33 13.19
C ASP A 909 -21.54 32.59 13.05
N GLU A 910 -20.71 31.89 13.85
CA GLU A 910 -19.25 32.05 13.78
C GLU A 910 -18.70 31.64 12.41
N ARG A 911 -19.28 30.61 11.78
CA ARG A 911 -18.87 30.13 10.47
C ARG A 911 -19.18 31.17 9.37
N LEU A 912 -20.38 31.75 9.36
CA LEU A 912 -20.72 32.79 8.39
C LEU A 912 -19.89 34.06 8.60
N GLU A 913 -19.60 34.45 9.84
CA GLU A 913 -18.66 35.55 10.12
C GLU A 913 -17.26 35.28 9.54
N LEU A 914 -16.77 34.03 9.57
CA LEU A 914 -15.51 33.65 8.93
C LEU A 914 -15.60 33.67 7.41
N PHE A 915 -16.68 33.16 6.80
CA PHE A 915 -16.88 33.24 5.35
C PHE A 915 -16.97 34.69 4.87
N ARG A 916 -17.64 35.58 5.61
CA ARG A 916 -17.65 37.03 5.35
C ARG A 916 -16.25 37.60 5.24
N ARG A 917 -15.31 37.12 6.07
CA ARG A 917 -13.91 37.55 6.06
C ARG A 917 -13.10 36.97 4.89
N LEU A 918 -13.46 35.77 4.44
CA LEU A 918 -12.78 35.02 3.37
C LEU A 918 -13.24 35.42 1.97
N LEU A 919 -14.45 35.96 1.80
CA LEU A 919 -15.00 36.35 0.49
C LEU A 919 -14.04 37.18 -0.39
N PRO A 920 -13.26 38.15 0.12
CA PRO A 920 -12.28 38.88 -0.71
C PRO A 920 -11.22 38.00 -1.38
N ALA A 921 -11.01 36.78 -0.89
CA ALA A 921 -10.11 35.80 -1.50
C ALA A 921 -10.74 35.04 -2.68
N ASP A 922 -12.06 35.11 -2.90
CA ASP A 922 -12.68 34.53 -4.08
C ASP A 922 -12.19 35.28 -5.34
N GLY A 923 -11.67 34.52 -6.31
CA GLY A 923 -11.29 35.04 -7.63
C GLY A 923 -12.49 35.14 -8.57
N PRO A 924 -12.36 35.86 -9.70
CA PRO A 924 -13.48 36.04 -10.61
C PRO A 924 -13.82 34.74 -11.36
N ALA A 925 -15.06 34.66 -11.88
CA ALA A 925 -15.69 33.46 -12.45
C ALA A 925 -14.90 32.85 -13.63
N ALA A 926 -14.36 33.68 -14.52
CA ALA A 926 -13.82 33.22 -15.80
C ALA A 926 -12.35 32.73 -15.71
N LEU A 927 -11.57 33.22 -14.75
CA LEU A 927 -10.17 32.82 -14.55
C LEU A 927 -10.00 31.41 -13.93
N HIS A 928 -11.07 30.82 -13.42
CA HIS A 928 -11.04 29.54 -12.72
C HIS A 928 -12.00 28.56 -13.41
N GLY A 929 -11.57 27.91 -14.48
CA GLY A 929 -12.37 26.87 -15.13
C GLY A 929 -12.71 25.76 -14.13
N ALA A 930 -14.00 25.57 -13.83
CA ALA A 930 -14.69 24.46 -13.12
C ALA A 930 -14.06 23.78 -11.87
N ALA A 931 -12.85 24.12 -11.42
CA ALA A 931 -12.01 23.22 -10.62
C ALA A 931 -11.63 23.76 -9.23
N ARG A 932 -11.95 25.01 -8.86
CA ARG A 932 -11.70 25.52 -7.50
C ARG A 932 -13.00 25.92 -6.81
N PRO A 933 -13.37 25.24 -5.70
CA PRO A 933 -14.58 25.59 -4.95
C PRO A 933 -14.44 26.99 -4.34
N ARG A 934 -15.49 27.80 -4.44
CA ARG A 934 -15.54 29.19 -3.94
C ARG A 934 -16.15 29.25 -2.55
N TYR A 935 -15.74 30.23 -1.74
CA TYR A 935 -16.38 30.48 -0.44
C TYR A 935 -17.82 30.94 -0.64
N LEU A 936 -18.09 31.72 -1.69
CA LEU A 936 -19.43 32.16 -2.03
C LEU A 936 -20.40 31.00 -2.31
N GLU A 937 -19.94 29.97 -3.03
CA GLU A 937 -20.75 28.78 -3.31
C GLU A 937 -21.05 27.97 -2.04
N ALA A 938 -20.10 27.90 -1.11
CA ALA A 938 -20.31 27.28 0.20
C ALA A 938 -21.38 28.00 1.01
N VAL A 939 -21.39 29.34 0.99
CA VAL A 939 -22.44 30.15 1.62
C VAL A 939 -23.79 29.90 0.95
N GLY A 940 -23.84 29.85 -0.38
CA GLY A 940 -25.07 29.54 -1.13
C GLY A 940 -25.64 28.16 -0.81
N ARG A 941 -24.80 27.12 -0.73
CA ARG A 941 -25.23 25.76 -0.31
C ARG A 941 -25.79 25.74 1.11
N ARG A 942 -25.23 26.52 2.02
CA ARG A 942 -25.71 26.64 3.40
C ARG A 942 -27.03 27.38 3.49
N LEU A 943 -27.16 28.48 2.75
CA LEU A 943 -28.44 29.18 2.60
C LEU A 943 -29.52 28.24 2.02
N ALA A 944 -29.16 27.36 1.08
CA ALA A 944 -30.08 26.36 0.54
C ALA A 944 -30.49 25.28 1.56
N ALA A 945 -29.58 24.90 2.47
CA ALA A 945 -29.82 23.88 3.48
C ALA A 945 -30.61 24.38 4.69
N ASP A 946 -30.34 25.61 5.16
CA ASP A 946 -31.07 26.27 6.25
C ASP A 946 -31.34 27.75 5.92
N PRO A 947 -32.37 28.04 5.11
CA PRO A 947 -32.71 29.41 4.74
C PRO A 947 -33.03 30.29 5.96
N ARG A 948 -33.80 29.75 6.91
CA ARG A 948 -34.32 30.49 8.07
C ARG A 948 -33.21 30.91 9.04
N GLY A 949 -32.23 30.05 9.26
CA GLY A 949 -31.08 30.38 10.10
C GLY A 949 -30.08 31.33 9.42
N VAL A 950 -29.86 31.16 8.11
CA VAL A 950 -28.79 31.86 7.37
C VAL A 950 -29.20 33.26 6.89
N GLN A 951 -30.47 33.48 6.52
CA GLN A 951 -30.93 34.77 6.00
C GLN A 951 -30.67 35.95 6.96
N PRO A 952 -31.02 35.88 8.27
CA PRO A 952 -30.72 36.97 9.21
C PRO A 952 -29.22 37.23 9.37
N LEU A 953 -28.40 36.18 9.27
CA LEU A 953 -26.95 36.28 9.38
C LEU A 953 -26.33 36.98 8.16
N LEU A 954 -26.87 36.75 6.96
CA LEU A 954 -26.46 37.46 5.74
C LEU A 954 -26.88 38.94 5.76
N CYS A 955 -28.02 39.27 6.35
CA CYS A 955 -28.43 40.67 6.51
C CYS A 955 -27.43 41.49 7.35
N ARG A 956 -26.72 40.86 8.31
CA ARG A 956 -25.63 41.50 9.08
C ARG A 956 -24.44 41.90 8.21
N TRP A 957 -24.32 41.39 6.98
CA TRP A 957 -23.21 41.70 6.08
C TRP A 957 -23.44 43.00 5.29
N PHE A 958 -24.63 43.60 5.36
CA PHE A 958 -24.95 44.80 4.58
C PHE A 958 -24.10 46.03 4.89
N THR A 959 -23.43 46.05 6.05
CA THR A 959 -22.50 47.11 6.44
C THR A 959 -21.07 46.87 5.97
N ASP A 960 -20.78 45.73 5.34
CA ASP A 960 -19.42 45.32 4.94
C ASP A 960 -19.12 45.71 3.48
N GLU A 961 -18.52 46.88 3.30
CA GLU A 961 -18.20 47.43 1.97
C GLU A 961 -16.80 47.02 1.46
N ARG A 962 -16.19 45.96 2.01
CA ARG A 962 -14.92 45.43 1.49
C ARG A 962 -15.11 44.93 0.06
N THR A 963 -14.22 45.34 -0.83
CA THR A 963 -14.27 45.01 -2.27
C THR A 963 -13.76 43.60 -2.54
N LEU A 964 -14.38 42.93 -3.51
CA LEU A 964 -14.01 41.60 -3.98
C LEU A 964 -13.22 41.71 -5.29
N ARG A 965 -12.47 40.66 -5.63
CA ARG A 965 -11.73 40.61 -6.90
C ARG A 965 -12.72 40.47 -8.06
N ALA A 966 -12.62 41.40 -9.00
CA ALA A 966 -13.45 41.43 -10.20
C ALA A 966 -12.61 41.13 -11.46
N GLU A 967 -13.27 40.77 -12.55
CA GLU A 967 -12.61 40.65 -13.85
C GLU A 967 -12.05 42.02 -14.28
N PRO A 968 -10.90 42.05 -15.00
CA PRO A 968 -10.36 43.27 -15.56
C PRO A 968 -11.41 43.99 -16.43
N GLY A 969 -11.70 45.26 -16.13
CA GLY A 969 -12.71 46.07 -16.84
C GLY A 969 -14.05 46.24 -16.10
N THR A 970 -14.22 45.65 -14.91
CA THR A 970 -15.39 45.91 -14.06
C THR A 970 -15.36 47.34 -13.50
N THR A 971 -16.38 48.16 -13.81
CA THR A 971 -16.45 49.59 -13.43
C THR A 971 -16.67 49.84 -11.95
N VAL A 972 -17.44 48.99 -11.27
CA VAL A 972 -17.63 49.02 -9.81
C VAL A 972 -17.36 47.62 -9.26
N PRO A 973 -16.30 47.41 -8.48
CA PRO A 973 -16.00 46.10 -7.92
C PRO A 973 -17.13 45.66 -6.97
N PRO A 974 -17.57 44.39 -7.02
CA PRO A 974 -18.60 43.91 -6.11
C PRO A 974 -18.08 43.98 -4.67
N THR A 975 -18.96 44.36 -3.73
CA THR A 975 -18.66 44.38 -2.29
C THR A 975 -19.26 43.16 -1.60
N VAL A 976 -18.76 42.83 -0.41
CA VAL A 976 -19.34 41.77 0.43
C VAL A 976 -20.84 42.03 0.67
N ALA A 977 -21.21 43.27 1.01
CA ALA A 977 -22.60 43.69 1.17
C ALA A 977 -23.44 43.49 -0.10
N GLY A 978 -22.91 43.87 -1.26
CA GLY A 978 -23.58 43.69 -2.55
C GLY A 978 -23.80 42.21 -2.89
N VAL A 979 -22.82 41.35 -2.61
CA VAL A 979 -22.92 39.90 -2.82
C VAL A 979 -23.93 39.25 -1.86
N ALA A 980 -23.97 39.66 -0.59
CA ALA A 980 -24.99 39.20 0.34
C ALA A 980 -26.41 39.53 -0.16
N GLN A 981 -26.62 40.77 -0.61
CA GLN A 981 -27.89 41.21 -1.18
C GLN A 981 -28.25 40.39 -2.44
N ALA A 982 -27.28 40.13 -3.32
CA ALA A 982 -27.48 39.32 -4.52
C ALA A 982 -27.81 37.85 -4.20
N LEU A 983 -27.14 37.24 -3.22
CA LEU A 983 -27.45 35.87 -2.77
C LEU A 983 -28.88 35.76 -2.22
N LEU A 984 -29.26 36.68 -1.34
CA LEU A 984 -30.60 36.71 -0.75
C LEU A 984 -31.68 36.89 -1.83
N TYR A 985 -31.43 37.74 -2.83
CA TYR A 985 -32.34 37.90 -3.96
C TYR A 985 -32.40 36.66 -4.86
N THR A 986 -31.25 36.07 -5.17
CA THR A 986 -31.15 34.89 -6.06
C THR A 986 -31.86 33.68 -5.46
N HIS A 987 -31.75 33.50 -4.15
CA HIS A 987 -32.34 32.40 -3.39
C HIS A 987 -33.60 32.80 -2.61
N ARG A 988 -34.29 33.85 -3.05
CA ARG A 988 -35.47 34.42 -2.36
C ARG A 988 -36.62 33.42 -2.18
N ASP A 989 -36.75 32.48 -3.11
CA ASP A 989 -37.87 31.52 -3.15
C ASP A 989 -37.79 30.43 -2.07
N LEU A 990 -36.63 30.29 -1.39
CA LEU A 990 -36.42 29.22 -0.41
C LEU A 990 -37.22 29.41 0.90
N ALA A 991 -37.30 30.64 1.40
CA ALA A 991 -38.03 31.01 2.61
C ALA A 991 -38.37 32.51 2.56
N LEU A 992 -39.27 32.87 1.65
CA LEU A 992 -39.56 34.26 1.30
C LEU A 992 -40.21 35.05 2.44
N ASP A 993 -41.16 34.43 3.15
CA ASP A 993 -41.85 35.08 4.28
C ASP A 993 -40.89 35.35 5.46
N ASP A 994 -39.93 34.45 5.71
CA ASP A 994 -38.87 34.61 6.71
C ASP A 994 -37.83 35.65 6.28
N LEU A 995 -37.52 35.70 4.98
CA LEU A 995 -36.65 36.72 4.40
C LEU A 995 -37.22 38.13 4.60
N CYS A 996 -38.51 38.33 4.36
CA CYS A 996 -39.18 39.60 4.62
C CYS A 996 -39.06 40.02 6.09
N GLU A 997 -39.26 39.10 7.03
CA GLU A 997 -39.08 39.36 8.47
C GLU A 997 -37.65 39.78 8.81
N ALA A 998 -36.66 39.06 8.27
CA ALA A 998 -35.24 39.34 8.49
C ALA A 998 -34.83 40.72 7.94
N LEU A 999 -35.32 41.07 6.74
CA LEU A 999 -35.02 42.36 6.09
C LEU A 999 -35.61 43.54 6.86
N VAL A 1000 -36.87 43.46 7.29
CA VAL A 1000 -37.51 44.50 8.10
C VAL A 1000 -36.82 44.64 9.45
N ALA A 1001 -36.42 43.54 10.08
CA ALA A 1001 -35.69 43.58 11.35
C ALA A 1001 -34.30 44.25 11.25
N THR A 1002 -33.67 44.25 10.07
CA THR A 1002 -32.28 44.73 9.90
C THR A 1002 -32.17 46.25 9.78
N ALA A 1003 -33.25 46.96 9.43
CA ALA A 1003 -33.30 48.43 9.32
C ALA A 1003 -32.10 49.05 8.56
N HIS A 1004 -31.79 48.53 7.37
CA HIS A 1004 -30.63 48.97 6.55
C HIS A 1004 -31.07 49.39 5.13
N PRO A 1005 -30.45 50.41 4.49
CA PRO A 1005 -30.84 50.86 3.14
C PRO A 1005 -30.87 49.75 2.08
N ARG A 1006 -29.89 48.84 2.09
CA ARG A 1006 -29.86 47.65 1.20
C ARG A 1006 -31.01 46.67 1.45
N ALA A 1007 -31.47 46.57 2.70
CA ALA A 1007 -32.63 45.75 3.04
C ALA A 1007 -33.92 46.37 2.48
N ALA A 1008 -34.04 47.71 2.59
CA ALA A 1008 -35.16 48.45 2.00
C ALA A 1008 -35.16 48.35 0.46
N GLU A 1009 -33.99 48.43 -0.20
CA GLU A 1009 -33.88 48.22 -1.65
C GLU A 1009 -34.32 46.82 -2.05
N LEU A 1010 -33.91 45.80 -1.29
CA LEU A 1010 -34.30 44.41 -1.57
C LEU A 1010 -35.80 44.21 -1.34
N LEU A 1011 -36.39 44.75 -0.26
CA LEU A 1011 -37.84 44.74 -0.04
C LEU A 1011 -38.60 45.42 -1.19
N ALA A 1012 -38.12 46.58 -1.66
CA ALA A 1012 -38.72 47.31 -2.79
C ALA A 1012 -38.61 46.54 -4.13
N ARG A 1013 -37.55 45.73 -4.31
CA ARG A 1013 -37.45 44.79 -5.44
C ARG A 1013 -38.45 43.63 -5.28
N LEU A 1014 -38.54 43.04 -4.09
CA LEU A 1014 -39.50 41.98 -3.79
C LEU A 1014 -40.95 42.45 -3.94
N THR A 1015 -41.27 43.73 -3.71
CA THR A 1015 -42.60 44.29 -4.01
C THR A 1015 -42.98 44.14 -5.48
N ARG A 1016 -42.01 44.26 -6.39
CA ARG A 1016 -42.23 44.17 -7.83
C ARG A 1016 -42.26 42.72 -8.31
N ASP A 1017 -41.36 41.90 -7.80
CA ASP A 1017 -41.18 40.54 -8.29
C ASP A 1017 -42.11 39.53 -7.59
N GLU A 1018 -42.42 39.75 -6.30
CA GLU A 1018 -43.18 38.83 -5.43
C GLU A 1018 -44.27 39.56 -4.59
N PRO A 1019 -45.23 40.26 -5.22
CA PRO A 1019 -46.17 41.15 -4.52
C PRO A 1019 -47.05 40.42 -3.50
N SER A 1020 -47.43 39.18 -3.78
CA SER A 1020 -48.30 38.38 -2.91
C SER A 1020 -47.65 38.05 -1.57
N ALA A 1021 -46.33 37.79 -1.55
CA ALA A 1021 -45.61 37.50 -0.33
C ALA A 1021 -45.46 38.75 0.54
N LEU A 1022 -45.21 39.89 -0.08
CA LEU A 1022 -45.12 41.16 0.64
C LEU A 1022 -46.47 41.58 1.24
N CYS A 1023 -47.59 41.39 0.55
CA CYS A 1023 -48.92 41.65 1.12
C CYS A 1023 -49.19 40.82 2.38
N ARG A 1024 -48.82 39.52 2.37
CA ARG A 1024 -48.92 38.67 3.56
C ARG A 1024 -47.99 39.12 4.69
N ALA A 1025 -46.78 39.57 4.35
CA ALA A 1025 -45.83 40.08 5.35
C ALA A 1025 -46.34 41.38 5.99
N VAL A 1026 -46.85 42.32 5.20
CA VAL A 1026 -47.46 43.57 5.69
C VAL A 1026 -48.70 43.30 6.55
N ASP A 1027 -49.55 42.35 6.16
CA ASP A 1027 -50.69 41.93 6.98
C ASP A 1027 -50.24 41.40 8.35
N ARG A 1028 -49.19 40.56 8.40
CA ARG A 1028 -48.60 40.12 9.67
C ARG A 1028 -48.04 41.28 10.49
N TRP A 1029 -47.32 42.21 9.88
CA TRP A 1029 -46.74 43.37 10.58
C TRP A 1029 -47.80 44.34 11.09
N ALA A 1030 -48.91 44.51 10.38
CA ALA A 1030 -50.03 45.35 10.81
C ALA A 1030 -50.67 44.86 12.12
N HIS A 1031 -50.60 43.54 12.36
CA HIS A 1031 -51.10 42.87 13.56
C HIS A 1031 -50.01 42.55 14.60
N ASP A 1032 -48.76 43.02 14.40
CA ASP A 1032 -47.66 42.88 15.35
C ASP A 1032 -47.75 44.01 16.41
N ASP A 1033 -48.31 43.69 17.58
CA ASP A 1033 -48.47 44.62 18.71
C ASP A 1033 -47.19 44.83 19.52
N ASP A 1034 -46.20 43.94 19.38
CA ASP A 1034 -44.95 43.99 20.15
C ASP A 1034 -43.88 44.87 19.49
N ARG A 1035 -44.05 45.26 18.21
CA ARG A 1035 -43.06 46.05 17.44
C ARG A 1035 -43.72 47.13 16.56
N PRO A 1036 -44.15 48.26 17.14
CA PRO A 1036 -44.91 49.30 16.41
C PRO A 1036 -44.12 49.97 15.27
N ALA A 1037 -42.78 49.94 15.31
CA ALA A 1037 -41.93 50.49 14.24
C ALA A 1037 -41.98 49.70 12.91
N ARG A 1038 -42.65 48.54 12.87
CA ARG A 1038 -42.85 47.72 11.67
C ARG A 1038 -44.12 48.10 10.90
N ARG A 1039 -45.07 48.76 11.56
CA ARG A 1039 -46.23 49.40 10.92
C ARG A 1039 -45.79 50.72 10.31
#